data_AF-A0A8J0VIA5-F1
#
_entry.id   AF-A0A8J0VIA5-F1
#
_cell.length_a   1.000
_cell.length_b   1.000
_cell.length_c   1.000
_cell.angle_alpha   90.00
_cell.angle_beta   90.00
_cell.angle_gamma   90.00
#
_symmetry.space_group_name_H-M   'P 1'
#
loop_
_entity.id
_entity.type
_entity.pdbx_description
1 polymer ?
#
loop_
_entity_poly.entity_id
_entity_poly.type
_entity_poly.pdbx_seq_one_letter_code
_entity_poly.pdbx_strand_id
1 'polypeptide(L)'
;MWRMAVRSRRQWMSVIVGLVLGFTAASWLIAPKVAEMSEKKRRSNVCAYYRGAGERVQGLTGGLTNPARGDLWHGKVANSSPAPALEEEDEPTKKKKESGESNNTSSLRGNHSGSGGWGPPKDTPSNFLYVGVMTAKKYLDTRAVAAYRTWAPYIPGKVEFFSSQGSEEVLLPEPVPVISLPGVDDSYPPQKKSFMMIKYMHDNYLDKYEWFMRADDDVYIKGEKLEAFLRSLNSSKPLYLGQTGLGNIEELGKLGLEPGENFCMGGPGMIFSREVLRKMVPHIGECLQEMYTTHEDVEVGRCVRRFGGTQCVWSYEMQQLFHENYEHNRKGYIQDLHNSKIHAAITLHPNKRPAYQYRLHNYILSRKISELRFHTIQLHRESVLMSKLSNSEISKEDQQLGMMPSFNRFQPRERNEVIEWEFLTGKHIYSMNANVPPCQSLTNLLKASLDDTVMQVMEMINENSKSRGRLIDFKEIQYGYRRVHPLYGVEFILDMLLLYKRHKGRKLTVPVRRHAYLQQSFSKPFFKEEEELDVQSVLQSINTDAQTFSFFSNSLKMFSSLHVTKEMKANGDKKIHFLVPLTGRFDIFVRFMENYEKTCLIPKQNVKLVVILFNSDSSSDSNKHTELMTEYQNKYPQADMNIITLTGQFSRGLSLDKGSAQFGNDTLLLFCDVDLLFTSDFLQRCRHNTIQGKQVYYPIVFSQYDPKIAYSGNPPSPNNFVFTKKTGFWRDYGFGITCIYKSDLLNIGGFDTSIQGWGLEDVDLFMKVINSGLKAFRSQETGVVHIFHPVHCDPNLNPKQYKMCLGSKASTFGSTAQLAEIWLEKHLGVGYNRTHS
;
A
#
# COMPACT_ATOMS: atom_id res chain seq x y z
N MET A 1 -87.25 2.23 -19.04
CA MET A 1 -87.66 3.36 -18.15
C MET A 1 -86.56 3.55 -17.10
N TRP A 2 -86.13 4.80 -16.88
CA TRP A 2 -84.98 5.24 -16.08
C TRP A 2 -84.85 4.64 -14.67
N ARG A 3 -83.60 4.47 -14.19
CA ARG A 3 -83.04 5.18 -13.00
C ARG A 3 -81.54 4.91 -12.79
N MET A 4 -80.77 5.99 -12.63
CA MET A 4 -79.37 6.04 -12.18
C MET A 4 -79.26 6.00 -10.65
N ALA A 5 -78.15 5.50 -10.12
CA ALA A 5 -77.66 5.82 -8.78
C ALA A 5 -76.12 5.87 -8.73
N VAL A 6 -75.61 6.89 -8.04
CA VAL A 6 -74.23 7.40 -7.98
C VAL A 6 -73.40 6.69 -6.90
N ARG A 7 -72.10 6.44 -7.18
CA ARG A 7 -71.09 5.87 -6.27
C ARG A 7 -70.36 6.98 -5.47
N SER A 8 -70.15 6.74 -4.17
CA SER A 8 -69.33 7.57 -3.25
C SER A 8 -67.93 6.95 -3.04
N ARG A 9 -66.89 7.81 -3.03
CA ARG A 9 -65.46 7.49 -2.79
C ARG A 9 -65.06 7.93 -1.36
N ARG A 10 -64.68 7.01 -0.48
CA ARG A 10 -63.89 7.31 0.75
C ARG A 10 -63.08 6.09 1.21
N GLN A 11 -61.78 6.02 0.88
CA GLN A 11 -60.80 5.18 1.62
C GLN A 11 -59.34 5.72 1.65
N TRP A 12 -59.01 6.86 1.00
CA TRP A 12 -57.61 7.32 0.91
C TRP A 12 -57.11 8.26 2.02
N MET A 13 -57.99 8.85 2.84
CA MET A 13 -57.58 9.82 3.86
C MET A 13 -57.09 9.19 5.17
N SER A 14 -57.42 7.92 5.46
CA SER A 14 -57.06 7.29 6.74
C SER A 14 -55.61 6.81 6.80
N VAL A 15 -54.98 6.57 5.65
CA VAL A 15 -53.61 6.03 5.55
C VAL A 15 -52.56 7.15 5.68
N ILE A 16 -52.86 8.34 5.16
CA ILE A 16 -51.93 9.49 5.20
C ILE A 16 -51.87 10.08 6.62
N VAL A 17 -53.00 10.14 7.35
CA VAL A 17 -53.03 10.65 8.72
C VAL A 17 -52.29 9.72 9.70
N GLY A 18 -52.34 8.39 9.48
CA GLY A 18 -51.61 7.42 10.29
C GLY A 18 -50.08 7.49 10.12
N LEU A 19 -49.60 7.82 8.92
CA LEU A 19 -48.16 7.95 8.64
C LEU A 19 -47.56 9.25 9.21
N VAL A 20 -48.32 10.34 9.24
CA VAL A 20 -47.84 11.63 9.77
C VAL A 20 -47.83 11.64 11.31
N LEU A 21 -48.84 11.05 11.96
CA LEU A 21 -48.90 10.98 13.43
C LEU A 21 -47.91 9.97 14.03
N GLY A 22 -47.57 8.90 13.29
CA GLY A 22 -46.56 7.92 13.73
C GLY A 22 -45.12 8.46 13.72
N PHE A 23 -44.81 9.39 12.80
CA PHE A 23 -43.47 9.98 12.69
C PHE A 23 -43.21 11.09 13.72
N THR A 24 -44.25 11.81 14.14
CA THR A 24 -44.13 12.87 15.16
C THR A 24 -44.02 12.29 16.57
N ALA A 25 -44.71 11.19 16.89
CA ALA A 25 -44.63 10.56 18.21
C ALA A 25 -43.28 9.85 18.47
N ALA A 26 -42.66 9.25 17.45
CA ALA A 26 -41.37 8.58 17.58
C ALA A 26 -40.18 9.55 17.73
N SER A 27 -40.33 10.80 17.29
CA SER A 27 -39.29 11.83 17.38
C SER A 27 -39.22 12.54 18.74
N TRP A 28 -40.15 12.24 19.66
CA TRP A 28 -40.19 12.84 21.01
C TRP A 28 -39.67 11.92 22.13
N LEU A 29 -39.39 10.64 21.85
CA LEU A 29 -39.10 9.64 22.89
C LEU A 29 -37.64 9.17 22.97
N ILE A 30 -36.73 9.62 22.09
CA ILE A 30 -35.31 9.21 22.14
C ILE A 30 -34.39 10.40 21.84
N ALA A 31 -34.14 11.23 22.86
CA ALA A 31 -32.96 12.08 22.96
C ALA A 31 -32.56 12.19 24.44
N PRO A 32 -31.34 11.79 24.85
CA PRO A 32 -30.83 12.14 26.17
C PRO A 32 -30.30 13.57 26.18
N LYS A 33 -30.64 14.28 27.25
CA LYS A 33 -30.16 15.60 27.65
C LYS A 33 -28.64 15.75 27.51
N VAL A 34 -28.20 16.74 26.74
CA VAL A 34 -26.99 17.54 27.04
C VAL A 34 -27.29 19.01 26.75
N ALA A 35 -27.33 19.78 27.84
CA ALA A 35 -27.10 21.22 27.95
C ALA A 35 -28.09 22.20 27.28
N GLU A 36 -29.10 22.59 28.07
CA GLU A 36 -29.44 24.00 28.25
C GLU A 36 -28.19 24.76 28.74
N MET A 37 -27.74 25.76 27.98
CA MET A 37 -27.24 27.02 28.55
C MET A 37 -27.31 28.13 27.48
N SER A 38 -28.42 28.86 27.52
CA SER A 38 -28.55 30.29 27.23
C SER A 38 -28.17 30.81 25.83
N GLU A 39 -29.14 30.79 24.91
CA GLU A 39 -29.29 31.85 23.91
C GLU A 39 -30.43 32.80 24.30
N LYS A 40 -30.06 34.02 24.72
CA LYS A 40 -30.91 35.21 24.67
C LYS A 40 -30.34 36.15 23.60
N LYS A 41 -31.19 36.46 22.61
CA LYS A 41 -31.24 37.65 21.72
C LYS A 41 -30.80 37.52 20.25
N ARG A 42 -31.85 37.60 19.42
CA ARG A 42 -32.10 38.50 18.25
C ARG A 42 -31.49 38.19 16.86
N ARG A 43 -32.42 37.91 15.91
CA ARG A 43 -32.75 38.62 14.62
C ARG A 43 -31.59 39.41 13.95
N SER A 44 -31.32 39.36 12.64
CA SER A 44 -32.22 39.38 11.46
C SER A 44 -31.48 39.21 10.11
N ASN A 45 -32.23 38.74 9.10
CA ASN A 45 -32.28 39.11 7.66
C ASN A 45 -31.00 39.42 6.85
N VAL A 46 -30.85 38.73 5.69
CA VAL A 46 -30.63 39.38 4.38
C VAL A 46 -31.34 38.61 3.25
N CYS A 47 -32.06 39.38 2.42
CA CYS A 47 -32.74 39.02 1.18
C CYS A 47 -31.81 39.14 -0.06
N ALA A 48 -31.97 38.21 -0.99
CA ALA A 48 -32.39 38.37 -2.41
C ALA A 48 -31.71 39.34 -3.43
N TYR A 49 -31.81 38.90 -4.71
CA TYR A 49 -31.67 39.61 -6.00
C TYR A 49 -30.23 39.93 -6.47
N TYR A 50 -29.77 39.62 -7.69
CA TYR A 50 -30.38 39.78 -9.02
C TYR A 50 -29.97 38.70 -10.05
N ARG A 51 -30.89 38.46 -11.01
CA ARG A 51 -30.72 37.79 -12.33
C ARG A 51 -30.08 38.73 -13.36
N GLY A 52 -29.48 38.17 -14.42
CA GLY A 52 -29.55 38.80 -15.76
C GLY A 52 -28.67 38.20 -16.88
N ALA A 53 -29.33 37.74 -17.96
CA ALA A 53 -28.88 37.39 -19.33
C ALA A 53 -28.12 36.04 -19.51
N GLY A 54 -28.50 35.05 -20.35
CA GLY A 54 -29.26 35.01 -21.63
C GLY A 54 -28.23 34.89 -22.78
N GLU A 55 -28.13 33.83 -23.62
CA GLU A 55 -29.12 33.29 -24.57
C GLU A 55 -28.77 31.88 -25.15
N ARG A 56 -29.85 31.15 -25.49
CA ARG A 56 -30.16 30.21 -26.64
C ARG A 56 -29.08 29.34 -27.32
N VAL A 57 -29.42 28.06 -27.59
CA VAL A 57 -29.84 27.53 -28.93
C VAL A 57 -30.38 26.07 -28.79
N GLN A 58 -31.26 25.71 -29.72
CA GLN A 58 -32.19 24.58 -29.81
C GLN A 58 -31.58 23.20 -30.16
N GLY A 59 -32.28 22.14 -29.74
CA GLY A 59 -32.85 21.10 -30.61
C GLY A 59 -31.99 19.88 -31.01
N LEU A 60 -32.47 18.67 -30.69
CA LEU A 60 -32.73 17.55 -31.63
C LEU A 60 -33.23 16.28 -30.91
N THR A 61 -33.80 15.39 -31.72
CA THR A 61 -34.93 14.48 -31.52
C THR A 61 -34.58 12.99 -31.46
N GLY A 62 -35.55 12.16 -31.01
CA GLY A 62 -35.68 10.70 -31.30
C GLY A 62 -35.58 9.82 -30.04
N GLY A 63 -36.58 9.07 -29.56
CA GLY A 63 -37.44 8.08 -30.24
C GLY A 63 -36.69 6.74 -30.42
N LEU A 64 -37.18 5.53 -30.17
CA LEU A 64 -38.44 4.96 -29.68
C LEU A 64 -38.19 3.43 -29.50
N THR A 65 -39.07 2.76 -28.77
CA THR A 65 -39.49 1.33 -28.89
C THR A 65 -38.68 0.17 -28.25
N ASN A 66 -39.31 -0.41 -27.22
CA ASN A 66 -39.36 -1.86 -26.92
C ASN A 66 -40.26 -2.61 -27.93
N PRO A 67 -40.14 -3.94 -28.02
CA PRO A 67 -41.22 -4.85 -27.58
C PRO A 67 -40.66 -6.09 -26.83
N ALA A 68 -41.22 -6.62 -25.74
CA ALA A 68 -42.55 -7.18 -25.43
C ALA A 68 -42.68 -8.72 -25.65
N ARG A 69 -43.38 -9.35 -24.68
CA ARG A 69 -43.99 -10.70 -24.57
C ARG A 69 -43.12 -11.86 -24.05
N GLY A 70 -43.61 -12.73 -23.16
CA GLY A 70 -44.93 -12.83 -22.51
C GLY A 70 -45.06 -14.06 -21.61
N ASP A 71 -46.13 -14.04 -20.78
CA ASP A 71 -46.98 -15.17 -20.35
C ASP A 71 -46.40 -16.23 -19.38
N LEU A 72 -47.11 -16.84 -18.41
CA LEU A 72 -48.44 -16.73 -17.79
C LEU A 72 -48.48 -17.82 -16.65
N TRP A 73 -49.51 -17.78 -15.78
CA TRP A 73 -50.05 -18.88 -14.92
C TRP A 73 -49.74 -18.94 -13.41
N HIS A 74 -50.76 -18.50 -12.66
CA HIS A 74 -51.47 -19.11 -11.51
C HIS A 74 -50.78 -19.92 -10.38
N GLY A 75 -51.14 -19.59 -9.14
CA GLY A 75 -51.17 -20.52 -8.01
C GLY A 75 -51.48 -19.85 -6.66
N LYS A 76 -52.52 -20.32 -5.97
CA LYS A 76 -53.21 -19.71 -4.81
C LYS A 76 -52.61 -20.06 -3.42
N VAL A 77 -52.58 -19.05 -2.54
CA VAL A 77 -53.26 -18.93 -1.21
C VAL A 77 -53.12 -20.02 -0.12
N ALA A 78 -52.54 -19.57 1.00
CA ALA A 78 -52.93 -19.65 2.44
C ALA A 78 -52.64 -20.85 3.39
N ASN A 79 -52.08 -20.42 4.54
CA ASN A 79 -52.40 -20.70 5.96
C ASN A 79 -52.50 -22.14 6.48
N SER A 80 -51.74 -22.44 7.55
CA SER A 80 -52.22 -22.37 8.94
C SER A 80 -51.18 -22.91 9.94
N SER A 81 -51.02 -22.22 11.07
CA SER A 81 -50.46 -22.75 12.34
C SER A 81 -51.59 -23.51 13.10
N PRO A 82 -51.35 -24.25 14.22
CA PRO A 82 -50.77 -23.74 15.48
C PRO A 82 -49.92 -24.73 16.31
N ALA A 83 -49.33 -24.20 17.39
CA ALA A 83 -48.64 -24.88 18.50
C ALA A 83 -49.65 -25.41 19.57
N PRO A 84 -49.20 -26.18 20.60
CA PRO A 84 -48.91 -25.60 21.95
C PRO A 84 -47.73 -26.28 22.73
N ALA A 85 -46.99 -25.54 23.58
CA ALA A 85 -46.98 -25.47 25.08
C ALA A 85 -46.34 -26.71 25.80
N LEU A 86 -45.17 -26.59 26.44
CA LEU A 86 -44.83 -26.23 27.85
C LEU A 86 -44.90 -27.41 28.84
N GLU A 87 -43.80 -27.70 29.55
CA GLU A 87 -43.76 -28.16 30.96
C GLU A 87 -42.32 -28.13 31.53
N GLU A 88 -42.18 -27.54 32.72
CA GLU A 88 -41.04 -27.58 33.66
C GLU A 88 -41.19 -28.80 34.58
N GLU A 89 -40.10 -29.33 35.16
CA GLU A 89 -40.10 -29.82 36.55
C GLU A 89 -38.69 -30.13 37.11
N ASP A 90 -38.65 -30.14 38.45
CA ASP A 90 -37.57 -29.91 39.41
C ASP A 90 -36.63 -31.10 39.76
N GLU A 91 -35.56 -30.73 40.47
CA GLU A 91 -34.54 -31.54 41.18
C GLU A 91 -35.12 -32.48 42.27
N PRO A 92 -34.36 -33.49 42.78
CA PRO A 92 -33.81 -33.30 44.13
C PRO A 92 -32.48 -34.01 44.46
N THR A 93 -31.88 -33.51 45.56
CA THR A 93 -30.62 -33.88 46.22
C THR A 93 -30.69 -35.12 47.13
N LYS A 94 -29.52 -35.78 47.38
CA LYS A 94 -29.22 -36.51 48.64
C LYS A 94 -27.71 -36.71 48.89
N LYS A 95 -27.31 -36.61 50.16
CA LYS A 95 -25.94 -36.47 50.75
C LYS A 95 -25.39 -37.76 51.41
N LYS A 96 -24.06 -37.70 51.71
CA LYS A 96 -23.18 -38.37 52.73
C LYS A 96 -22.23 -39.45 52.17
N LYS A 97 -20.94 -39.60 52.56
CA LYS A 97 -20.16 -39.13 53.74
C LYS A 97 -18.60 -39.26 53.54
N GLU A 98 -17.88 -38.26 54.04
CA GLU A 98 -16.52 -38.09 54.65
C GLU A 98 -15.24 -38.97 54.42
N SER A 99 -14.13 -38.20 54.23
CA SER A 99 -12.74 -38.27 54.79
C SER A 99 -11.64 -38.44 53.71
N GLY A 100 -10.48 -37.75 53.69
CA GLY A 100 -9.80 -36.81 54.58
C GLY A 100 -8.88 -35.81 53.81
N GLU A 101 -8.00 -35.14 54.56
CA GLU A 101 -7.40 -33.80 54.42
C GLU A 101 -6.55 -33.44 53.17
N SER A 102 -6.66 -32.17 52.71
CA SER A 102 -5.56 -31.18 52.73
C SER A 102 -5.95 -29.82 52.10
N ASN A 103 -5.61 -28.74 52.84
CA ASN A 103 -5.37 -27.33 52.48
C ASN A 103 -6.04 -26.70 51.24
N ASN A 104 -6.95 -25.73 51.48
CA ASN A 104 -7.39 -24.76 50.48
C ASN A 104 -7.41 -23.33 51.06
N THR A 105 -6.51 -22.48 50.56
CA THR A 105 -6.70 -21.02 50.53
C THR A 105 -7.21 -20.64 49.14
N SER A 106 -8.35 -19.96 49.13
CA SER A 106 -9.13 -19.49 47.99
C SER A 106 -8.39 -18.53 47.06
N SER A 107 -8.45 -18.77 45.74
CA SER A 107 -8.24 -17.73 44.72
C SER A 107 -9.35 -17.76 43.67
N LEU A 108 -10.05 -16.64 43.54
CA LEU A 108 -11.10 -16.34 42.57
C LEU A 108 -10.59 -16.48 41.13
N ARG A 109 -11.40 -17.10 40.27
CA ARG A 109 -11.22 -17.16 38.82
C ARG A 109 -11.44 -15.78 38.18
N GLY A 110 -10.37 -15.19 37.67
CA GLY A 110 -10.42 -14.14 36.65
C GLY A 110 -9.98 -14.70 35.30
N ASN A 111 -10.80 -14.51 34.26
CA ASN A 111 -10.43 -14.81 32.88
C ASN A 111 -9.36 -13.81 32.40
N HIS A 112 -8.15 -14.30 32.14
CA HIS A 112 -7.11 -13.56 31.42
C HIS A 112 -6.91 -14.17 30.03
N SER A 113 -7.26 -13.42 29.00
CA SER A 113 -6.79 -13.59 27.63
C SER A 113 -5.61 -12.64 27.43
N GLY A 114 -4.38 -13.15 27.51
CA GLY A 114 -3.15 -12.38 27.37
C GLY A 114 -2.18 -13.03 26.38
N SER A 115 -1.77 -12.23 25.38
CA SER A 115 -0.49 -12.21 24.66
C SER A 115 0.17 -13.52 24.21
N GLY A 116 0.13 -13.79 22.90
CA GLY A 116 1.05 -14.72 22.23
C GLY A 116 2.10 -13.95 21.43
N GLY A 117 3.37 -14.10 21.82
CA GLY A 117 4.51 -13.64 21.02
C GLY A 117 4.72 -14.56 19.81
N TRP A 118 4.93 -13.98 18.63
CA TRP A 118 5.14 -14.71 17.38
C TRP A 118 6.64 -14.87 17.09
N GLY A 119 7.28 -15.76 17.86
CA GLY A 119 8.25 -16.69 17.28
C GLY A 119 7.50 -17.95 16.82
N PRO A 120 8.15 -18.96 16.22
CA PRO A 120 7.53 -20.28 16.12
C PRO A 120 7.02 -20.66 17.52
N PRO A 121 5.73 -21.00 17.69
CA PRO A 121 5.16 -21.21 19.01
C PRO A 121 5.90 -22.38 19.68
N LYS A 122 6.57 -22.10 20.80
CA LYS A 122 7.02 -23.16 21.71
C LYS A 122 5.82 -23.57 22.56
N ASP A 123 5.42 -24.83 22.39
CA ASP A 123 4.49 -25.62 23.19
C ASP A 123 2.98 -25.29 23.10
N THR A 124 2.41 -25.35 21.89
CA THR A 124 1.04 -25.88 21.71
C THR A 124 1.13 -27.36 21.33
N PRO A 125 0.16 -28.23 21.70
CA PRO A 125 0.23 -29.65 21.34
C PRO A 125 0.31 -29.76 19.81
N SER A 126 1.45 -30.26 19.31
CA SER A 126 1.86 -30.30 17.90
C SER A 126 1.02 -31.23 17.00
N ASN A 127 -0.16 -31.64 17.49
CA ASN A 127 -0.88 -32.81 17.05
C ASN A 127 -2.32 -32.46 16.62
N PHE A 128 -2.55 -31.22 16.16
CA PHE A 128 -3.88 -30.76 15.77
C PHE A 128 -4.19 -31.07 14.29
N LEU A 129 -3.33 -30.63 13.37
CA LEU A 129 -3.52 -30.79 11.92
C LEU A 129 -2.31 -31.45 11.25
N TYR A 130 -2.57 -32.51 10.46
CA TYR A 130 -1.58 -33.10 9.56
C TYR A 130 -1.89 -32.68 8.11
N VAL A 131 -0.93 -32.09 7.40
CA VAL A 131 -1.07 -31.65 6.00
C VAL A 131 -0.13 -32.48 5.11
N GLY A 132 -0.71 -33.28 4.24
CA GLY A 132 0.00 -33.92 3.13
C GLY A 132 -0.04 -33.05 1.88
N VAL A 133 1.12 -32.56 1.46
CA VAL A 133 1.27 -31.75 0.23
C VAL A 133 1.67 -32.66 -0.92
N MET A 134 0.79 -32.84 -1.89
CA MET A 134 1.07 -33.64 -3.07
C MET A 134 1.91 -32.83 -4.06
N THR A 135 3.02 -33.42 -4.52
CA THR A 135 3.92 -32.80 -5.52
C THR A 135 4.46 -33.86 -6.49
N ALA A 136 5.36 -33.45 -7.38
CA ALA A 136 6.05 -34.31 -8.33
C ALA A 136 7.56 -34.09 -8.22
N LYS A 137 8.35 -35.08 -8.66
CA LYS A 137 9.83 -35.05 -8.54
C LYS A 137 10.43 -33.75 -9.10
N LYS A 138 9.88 -33.26 -10.22
CA LYS A 138 10.30 -32.01 -10.90
C LYS A 138 9.95 -30.70 -10.18
N TYR A 139 9.14 -30.74 -9.12
CA TYR A 139 8.70 -29.54 -8.39
C TYR A 139 9.22 -29.49 -6.95
N LEU A 140 9.97 -30.51 -6.52
CA LEU A 140 10.51 -30.61 -5.18
C LEU A 140 11.50 -29.48 -4.86
N ASP A 141 12.39 -29.14 -5.78
CA ASP A 141 13.41 -28.10 -5.65
C ASP A 141 12.85 -26.66 -5.85
N THR A 142 11.59 -26.55 -6.28
CA THR A 142 10.96 -25.26 -6.65
C THR A 142 9.71 -24.96 -5.83
N ARG A 143 8.57 -25.60 -6.15
CA ARG A 143 7.27 -25.31 -5.50
C ARG A 143 7.21 -25.83 -4.08
N ALA A 144 7.70 -27.05 -3.83
CA ALA A 144 7.70 -27.63 -2.49
C ALA A 144 8.57 -26.79 -1.55
N VAL A 145 9.78 -26.40 -1.98
CA VAL A 145 10.65 -25.45 -1.25
C VAL A 145 9.94 -24.13 -0.96
N ALA A 146 9.21 -23.56 -1.94
CA ALA A 146 8.48 -22.31 -1.74
C ALA A 146 7.36 -22.44 -0.71
N ALA A 147 6.57 -23.53 -0.75
CA ALA A 147 5.55 -23.81 0.26
C ALA A 147 6.17 -24.04 1.65
N TYR A 148 7.29 -24.77 1.71
CA TYR A 148 8.03 -25.06 2.95
C TYR A 148 8.60 -23.81 3.61
N ARG A 149 9.16 -22.88 2.83
CA ARG A 149 9.70 -21.60 3.34
C ARG A 149 8.63 -20.58 3.72
N THR A 150 7.41 -20.73 3.21
CA THR A 150 6.35 -19.73 3.39
C THR A 150 5.32 -20.17 4.41
N TRP A 151 4.28 -20.89 4.02
CA TRP A 151 3.14 -21.15 4.91
C TRP A 151 3.28 -22.42 5.76
N ALA A 152 4.06 -23.41 5.35
CA ALA A 152 4.17 -24.69 6.05
C ALA A 152 4.57 -24.58 7.54
N PRO A 153 5.50 -23.69 7.94
CA PRO A 153 5.92 -23.56 9.33
C PRO A 153 4.84 -22.96 10.25
N TYR A 154 3.81 -22.34 9.67
CA TYR A 154 2.71 -21.69 10.41
C TYR A 154 1.50 -22.60 10.58
N ILE A 155 1.59 -23.87 10.16
CA ILE A 155 0.55 -24.87 10.39
C ILE A 155 0.67 -25.40 11.84
N PRO A 156 -0.42 -25.45 12.62
CA PRO A 156 -0.43 -26.02 13.98
C PRO A 156 -0.39 -27.55 13.94
N GLY A 157 0.73 -28.11 13.50
CA GLY A 157 0.94 -29.54 13.44
C GLY A 157 2.07 -29.92 12.50
N LYS A 158 1.83 -30.86 11.60
CA LYS A 158 2.88 -31.42 10.73
C LYS A 158 2.54 -31.26 9.26
N VAL A 159 3.55 -30.94 8.45
CA VAL A 159 3.47 -30.83 7.00
C VAL A 159 4.52 -31.76 6.39
N GLU A 160 4.11 -32.67 5.51
CA GLU A 160 5.00 -33.56 4.76
C GLU A 160 4.66 -33.52 3.27
N PHE A 161 5.68 -33.62 2.41
CA PHE A 161 5.56 -33.47 0.96
C PHE A 161 5.63 -34.84 0.30
N PHE A 162 4.59 -35.23 -0.43
CA PHE A 162 4.45 -36.55 -1.01
C PHE A 162 4.77 -36.53 -2.50
N SER A 163 5.69 -37.37 -2.93
CA SER A 163 6.16 -37.48 -4.32
C SER A 163 6.30 -38.94 -4.75
N SER A 164 6.56 -39.16 -6.04
CA SER A 164 6.77 -40.47 -6.65
C SER A 164 7.93 -41.25 -6.03
N GLN A 165 8.00 -42.56 -6.30
CA GLN A 165 9.10 -43.43 -5.88
C GLN A 165 10.46 -42.91 -6.39
N GLY A 166 11.50 -42.94 -5.55
CA GLY A 166 12.84 -42.47 -5.90
C GLY A 166 12.99 -40.94 -5.82
N SER A 167 12.11 -40.26 -5.09
CA SER A 167 12.19 -38.81 -4.87
C SER A 167 13.21 -38.40 -3.80
N GLU A 168 13.64 -39.34 -2.96
CA GLU A 168 14.68 -39.13 -1.93
C GLU A 168 16.05 -38.79 -2.52
N GLU A 169 16.28 -39.14 -3.80
CA GLU A 169 17.51 -38.86 -4.52
C GLU A 169 17.61 -37.41 -5.04
N VAL A 170 16.53 -36.63 -4.96
CA VAL A 170 16.54 -35.24 -5.43
C VAL A 170 17.33 -34.38 -4.44
N LEU A 171 18.39 -33.73 -4.91
CA LEU A 171 19.14 -32.77 -4.13
C LEU A 171 18.30 -31.49 -3.94
N LEU A 172 17.90 -31.23 -2.70
CA LEU A 172 17.10 -30.06 -2.35
C LEU A 172 17.97 -28.97 -1.73
N PRO A 173 17.65 -27.68 -1.98
CA PRO A 173 18.36 -26.58 -1.35
C PRO A 173 18.10 -26.49 0.16
N GLU A 174 17.07 -27.16 0.67
CA GLU A 174 16.69 -27.21 2.07
C GLU A 174 16.13 -28.60 2.46
N PRO A 175 16.15 -28.95 3.75
CA PRO A 175 15.65 -30.24 4.25
C PRO A 175 14.12 -30.28 4.30
N VAL A 176 13.48 -30.20 3.13
CA VAL A 176 12.02 -30.36 2.99
C VAL A 176 11.67 -31.80 3.38
N PRO A 177 10.65 -32.03 4.24
CA PRO A 177 10.25 -33.37 4.67
C PRO A 177 9.51 -34.12 3.55
N VAL A 178 10.26 -34.80 2.68
CA VAL A 178 9.72 -35.52 1.52
C VAL A 178 9.45 -36.98 1.87
N ILE A 179 8.25 -37.47 1.53
CA ILE A 179 7.85 -38.88 1.59
C ILE A 179 7.74 -39.41 0.16
N SER A 180 8.56 -40.40 -0.16
CA SER A 180 8.52 -41.09 -1.45
C SER A 180 7.53 -42.26 -1.36
N LEU A 181 6.45 -42.22 -2.16
CA LEU A 181 5.41 -43.25 -2.11
C LEU A 181 5.82 -44.49 -2.95
N PRO A 182 5.93 -45.69 -2.33
CA PRO A 182 6.31 -46.90 -3.07
C PRO A 182 5.28 -47.29 -4.13
N GLY A 183 5.75 -47.63 -5.34
CA GLY A 183 4.91 -48.06 -6.45
C GLY A 183 4.02 -46.96 -7.05
N VAL A 184 4.31 -45.69 -6.79
CA VAL A 184 3.59 -44.52 -7.29
C VAL A 184 4.51 -43.69 -8.19
N ASP A 185 4.00 -43.25 -9.35
CA ASP A 185 4.71 -42.40 -10.30
C ASP A 185 4.13 -40.96 -10.33
N ASP A 186 4.67 -40.13 -11.22
CA ASP A 186 4.21 -38.74 -11.44
C ASP A 186 3.23 -38.62 -12.63
N SER A 187 2.61 -39.73 -13.05
CA SER A 187 1.67 -39.76 -14.17
C SER A 187 0.39 -38.98 -13.83
N TYR A 188 -0.11 -38.20 -14.80
CA TYR A 188 -1.36 -37.46 -14.66
C TYR A 188 -2.51 -38.24 -15.33
N PRO A 189 -3.68 -38.39 -14.69
CA PRO A 189 -4.06 -37.82 -13.38
C PRO A 189 -3.56 -38.61 -12.15
N PRO A 190 -3.28 -37.92 -11.02
CA PRO A 190 -2.55 -38.49 -9.88
C PRO A 190 -3.43 -39.29 -8.90
N GLN A 191 -4.39 -40.07 -9.38
CA GLN A 191 -5.40 -40.74 -8.55
C GLN A 191 -4.76 -41.67 -7.51
N LYS A 192 -3.88 -42.57 -7.98
CA LYS A 192 -3.14 -43.51 -7.11
C LYS A 192 -2.31 -42.78 -6.06
N LYS A 193 -1.68 -41.66 -6.43
CA LYS A 193 -0.83 -40.87 -5.52
C LYS A 193 -1.64 -40.29 -4.36
N SER A 194 -2.79 -39.69 -4.63
CA SER A 194 -3.63 -39.12 -3.59
C SER A 194 -4.16 -40.17 -2.60
N PHE A 195 -4.68 -41.29 -3.10
CA PHE A 195 -5.12 -42.40 -2.24
C PHE A 195 -3.97 -42.97 -1.40
N MET A 196 -2.79 -43.17 -1.99
CA MET A 196 -1.62 -43.69 -1.26
C MET A 196 -1.09 -42.69 -0.23
N MET A 197 -1.14 -41.39 -0.51
CA MET A 197 -0.83 -40.35 0.47
C MET A 197 -1.83 -40.39 1.64
N ILE A 198 -3.14 -40.43 1.36
CA ILE A 198 -4.17 -40.51 2.41
C ILE A 198 -4.02 -41.79 3.24
N LYS A 199 -3.74 -42.92 2.59
CA LYS A 199 -3.44 -44.19 3.26
C LYS A 199 -2.23 -44.06 4.18
N TYR A 200 -1.14 -43.45 3.71
CA TYR A 200 0.06 -43.24 4.52
C TYR A 200 -0.24 -42.36 5.75
N MET A 201 -0.97 -41.26 5.57
CA MET A 201 -1.37 -40.38 6.69
C MET A 201 -2.18 -41.14 7.74
N HIS A 202 -3.12 -41.97 7.32
CA HIS A 202 -3.90 -42.83 8.21
C HIS A 202 -3.01 -43.85 8.93
N ASP A 203 -2.28 -44.68 8.18
CA ASP A 203 -1.55 -45.81 8.74
C ASP A 203 -0.48 -45.40 9.77
N ASN A 204 0.09 -44.18 9.63
CA ASN A 204 1.17 -43.70 10.48
C ASN A 204 0.74 -42.67 11.54
N TYR A 205 -0.37 -41.95 11.30
CA TYR A 205 -0.72 -40.74 12.05
C TYR A 205 -2.19 -40.60 12.45
N LEU A 206 -3.07 -41.56 12.14
CA LEU A 206 -4.51 -41.46 12.47
C LEU A 206 -4.77 -41.09 13.94
N ASP A 207 -4.15 -41.79 14.87
CA ASP A 207 -4.36 -41.58 16.31
C ASP A 207 -3.60 -40.38 16.87
N LYS A 208 -2.68 -39.80 16.07
CA LYS A 208 -1.83 -38.68 16.47
C LYS A 208 -2.44 -37.33 16.14
N TYR A 209 -3.27 -37.21 15.10
CA TYR A 209 -3.82 -35.90 14.65
C TYR A 209 -5.34 -35.90 14.58
N GLU A 210 -5.98 -34.77 14.88
CA GLU A 210 -7.44 -34.64 14.83
C GLU A 210 -7.98 -34.41 13.42
N TRP A 211 -7.22 -33.65 12.63
CA TRP A 211 -7.56 -33.26 11.27
C TRP A 211 -6.44 -33.62 10.30
N PHE A 212 -6.84 -33.96 9.09
CA PHE A 212 -5.94 -34.31 7.99
C PHE A 212 -6.30 -33.47 6.76
N MET A 213 -5.30 -32.97 6.05
CA MET A 213 -5.50 -32.18 4.85
C MET A 213 -4.65 -32.71 3.69
N ARG A 214 -5.27 -32.88 2.53
CA ARG A 214 -4.60 -33.09 1.24
C ARG A 214 -4.54 -31.74 0.51
N ALA A 215 -3.35 -31.30 0.15
CA ALA A 215 -3.09 -30.01 -0.49
C ALA A 215 -2.22 -30.18 -1.75
N ASP A 216 -2.38 -29.31 -2.76
CA ASP A 216 -1.47 -29.24 -3.92
C ASP A 216 -0.23 -28.38 -3.61
N ASP A 217 0.86 -28.57 -4.36
CA ASP A 217 2.11 -27.81 -4.19
C ASP A 217 2.03 -26.33 -4.59
N ASP A 218 0.93 -25.90 -5.23
CA ASP A 218 0.66 -24.54 -5.66
C ASP A 218 -0.50 -23.87 -4.88
N VAL A 219 -0.86 -24.39 -3.70
CA VAL A 219 -1.74 -23.69 -2.76
C VAL A 219 -0.94 -22.81 -1.78
N TYR A 220 -1.55 -21.72 -1.33
CA TYR A 220 -1.10 -20.98 -0.15
C TYR A 220 -2.12 -21.12 0.98
N ILE A 221 -1.68 -21.54 2.18
CA ILE A 221 -2.55 -21.81 3.34
C ILE A 221 -2.29 -20.78 4.44
N LYS A 222 -3.34 -20.15 4.97
CA LYS A 222 -3.23 -19.30 6.16
C LYS A 222 -3.44 -20.14 7.42
N GLY A 223 -2.36 -20.69 7.97
CA GLY A 223 -2.40 -21.63 9.10
C GLY A 223 -3.22 -21.17 10.29
N GLU A 224 -3.02 -19.93 10.77
CA GLU A 224 -3.81 -19.36 11.88
C GLU A 224 -5.32 -19.34 11.60
N LYS A 225 -5.73 -18.96 10.37
CA LYS A 225 -7.15 -18.91 9.99
C LYS A 225 -7.74 -20.31 9.84
N LEU A 226 -6.96 -21.24 9.31
CA LEU A 226 -7.36 -22.64 9.18
C LEU A 226 -7.56 -23.26 10.57
N GLU A 227 -6.66 -22.99 11.51
CA GLU A 227 -6.77 -23.44 12.89
C GLU A 227 -8.04 -22.93 13.56
N ALA A 228 -8.26 -21.61 13.54
CA ALA A 228 -9.43 -20.99 14.14
C ALA A 228 -10.73 -21.54 13.55
N PHE A 229 -10.75 -21.81 12.25
CA PHE A 229 -11.88 -22.44 11.57
C PHE A 229 -12.10 -23.89 12.06
N LEU A 230 -11.08 -24.74 12.04
CA LEU A 230 -11.22 -26.16 12.43
C LEU A 230 -11.54 -26.35 13.92
N ARG A 231 -11.01 -25.49 14.80
CA ARG A 231 -11.33 -25.51 16.24
C ARG A 231 -12.79 -25.17 16.53
N SER A 232 -13.49 -24.51 15.61
CA SER A 232 -14.93 -24.25 15.73
C SER A 232 -15.81 -25.46 15.40
N LEU A 233 -15.21 -26.55 14.91
CA LEU A 233 -15.89 -27.76 14.44
C LEU A 233 -15.58 -28.97 15.34
N ASN A 234 -16.48 -29.95 15.36
CA ASN A 234 -16.29 -31.19 16.13
C ASN A 234 -15.61 -32.26 15.26
N SER A 235 -14.32 -32.53 15.53
CA SER A 235 -13.48 -33.51 14.83
C SER A 235 -13.90 -34.98 15.02
N SER A 236 -14.74 -35.28 16.02
CA SER A 236 -15.27 -36.64 16.26
C SER A 236 -16.42 -37.01 15.32
N LYS A 237 -16.98 -36.04 14.58
CA LYS A 237 -18.01 -36.30 13.57
C LYS A 237 -17.34 -36.51 12.21
N PRO A 238 -17.91 -37.37 11.34
CA PRO A 238 -17.39 -37.54 9.99
C PRO A 238 -17.63 -36.27 9.18
N LEU A 239 -16.61 -35.41 9.10
CA LEU A 239 -16.61 -34.15 8.37
C LEU A 239 -15.60 -34.20 7.22
N TYR A 240 -16.05 -33.75 6.05
CA TYR A 240 -15.28 -33.62 4.83
C TYR A 240 -15.45 -32.21 4.26
N LEU A 241 -14.39 -31.41 4.28
CA LEU A 241 -14.43 -29.96 4.06
C LEU A 241 -13.52 -29.55 2.90
N GLY A 242 -13.93 -28.54 2.16
CA GLY A 242 -13.19 -27.97 1.04
C GLY A 242 -14.15 -27.19 0.14
N GLN A 243 -13.65 -26.70 -1.00
CA GLN A 243 -14.52 -26.07 -1.99
C GLN A 243 -15.37 -27.14 -2.69
N THR A 244 -16.69 -26.99 -2.68
CA THR A 244 -17.58 -27.98 -3.30
C THR A 244 -17.57 -27.90 -4.82
N GLY A 245 -17.31 -29.04 -5.47
CA GLY A 245 -17.45 -29.27 -6.91
C GLY A 245 -18.71 -30.06 -7.25
N LEU A 246 -19.31 -29.73 -8.39
CA LEU A 246 -20.47 -30.42 -8.99
C LEU A 246 -20.19 -31.01 -10.38
N GLY A 247 -18.99 -30.77 -10.91
CA GLY A 247 -18.69 -30.92 -12.33
C GLY A 247 -19.15 -29.72 -13.16
N ASN A 248 -18.49 -29.53 -14.31
CA ASN A 248 -18.90 -28.51 -15.28
C ASN A 248 -20.18 -28.94 -16.00
N ILE A 249 -20.95 -27.98 -16.54
CA ILE A 249 -22.20 -28.26 -17.28
C ILE A 249 -21.94 -29.21 -18.48
N GLU A 250 -20.74 -29.15 -19.07
CA GLU A 250 -20.28 -30.00 -20.19
C GLU A 250 -19.85 -31.42 -19.78
N GLU A 251 -19.67 -31.64 -18.48
CA GLU A 251 -19.25 -32.89 -17.84
C GLU A 251 -20.37 -33.48 -16.96
N LEU A 252 -21.52 -32.80 -16.88
CA LEU A 252 -22.70 -33.25 -16.15
C LEU A 252 -23.18 -34.58 -16.75
N GLY A 253 -23.07 -35.66 -15.97
CA GLY A 253 -23.34 -37.04 -16.40
C GLY A 253 -22.12 -37.85 -16.87
N LYS A 254 -20.96 -37.23 -17.11
CA LYS A 254 -19.69 -37.94 -17.42
C LYS A 254 -18.86 -38.27 -16.18
N LEU A 255 -19.10 -37.57 -15.07
CA LEU A 255 -18.40 -37.77 -13.81
C LEU A 255 -18.96 -38.93 -12.97
N GLY A 256 -20.03 -39.58 -13.41
CA GLY A 256 -20.66 -40.67 -12.66
C GLY A 256 -21.09 -40.23 -11.25
N LEU A 257 -21.71 -39.05 -11.16
CA LEU A 257 -22.28 -38.49 -9.94
C LEU A 257 -23.81 -38.50 -10.04
N GLU A 258 -24.49 -39.01 -9.02
CA GLU A 258 -25.96 -38.97 -8.94
C GLU A 258 -26.46 -37.55 -8.62
N PRO A 259 -27.74 -37.22 -8.91
CA PRO A 259 -28.33 -35.93 -8.55
C PRO A 259 -28.21 -35.64 -7.04
N GLY A 260 -27.49 -34.57 -6.70
CA GLY A 260 -27.24 -34.17 -5.30
C GLY A 260 -25.92 -34.68 -4.72
N GLU A 261 -25.13 -35.44 -5.48
CA GLU A 261 -23.77 -35.80 -5.13
C GLU A 261 -22.78 -34.67 -5.39
N ASN A 262 -21.76 -34.59 -4.55
CA ASN A 262 -20.72 -33.57 -4.63
C ASN A 262 -19.37 -34.13 -4.18
N PHE A 263 -18.31 -33.37 -4.44
CA PHE A 263 -16.96 -33.66 -3.98
C PHE A 263 -16.27 -32.36 -3.55
N CYS A 264 -15.16 -32.45 -2.82
CA CYS A 264 -14.32 -31.29 -2.54
C CYS A 264 -13.27 -31.17 -3.65
N MET A 265 -13.04 -29.99 -4.20
CA MET A 265 -12.02 -29.79 -5.25
C MET A 265 -10.61 -29.94 -4.67
N GLY A 266 -9.72 -30.62 -5.39
CA GLY A 266 -8.38 -30.96 -4.88
C GLY A 266 -7.44 -29.77 -4.68
N GLY A 267 -7.46 -28.80 -5.60
CA GLY A 267 -6.51 -27.66 -5.66
C GLY A 267 -6.49 -26.78 -4.41
N PRO A 268 -7.63 -26.17 -4.01
CA PRO A 268 -7.75 -25.42 -2.76
C PRO A 268 -7.47 -26.23 -1.48
N GLY A 269 -7.47 -27.55 -1.60
CA GLY A 269 -7.24 -28.51 -0.52
C GLY A 269 -8.52 -29.17 0.01
N MET A 270 -8.36 -30.42 0.43
CA MET A 270 -9.40 -31.27 0.99
C MET A 270 -9.07 -31.59 2.46
N ILE A 271 -10.02 -31.41 3.36
CA ILE A 271 -9.83 -31.65 4.79
C ILE A 271 -10.75 -32.78 5.25
N PHE A 272 -10.16 -33.72 5.99
CA PHE A 272 -10.80 -34.89 6.56
C PHE A 272 -10.69 -34.83 8.08
N SER A 273 -11.83 -35.02 8.76
CA SER A 273 -11.81 -35.41 10.17
C SER A 273 -11.15 -36.78 10.33
N ARG A 274 -10.55 -37.04 11.50
CA ARG A 274 -10.03 -38.37 11.88
C ARG A 274 -11.05 -39.48 11.62
N GLU A 275 -12.32 -39.23 11.94
CA GLU A 275 -13.40 -40.20 11.79
C GLU A 275 -13.67 -40.60 10.32
N VAL A 276 -13.52 -39.68 9.36
CA VAL A 276 -13.64 -40.00 7.94
C VAL A 276 -12.53 -40.95 7.50
N LEU A 277 -11.28 -40.66 7.85
CA LEU A 277 -10.15 -41.50 7.45
C LEU A 277 -10.24 -42.90 8.09
N ARG A 278 -10.62 -42.98 9.37
CA ARG A 278 -10.79 -44.25 10.10
C ARG A 278 -11.77 -45.21 9.41
N LYS A 279 -12.84 -44.68 8.82
CA LYS A 279 -13.84 -45.49 8.11
C LYS A 279 -13.47 -45.76 6.65
N MET A 280 -12.92 -44.75 5.97
CA MET A 280 -12.67 -44.82 4.52
C MET A 280 -11.42 -45.63 4.16
N VAL A 281 -10.31 -45.42 4.88
CA VAL A 281 -8.99 -45.94 4.47
C VAL A 281 -8.91 -47.47 4.41
N PRO A 282 -9.55 -48.25 5.29
CA PRO A 282 -9.60 -49.71 5.17
C PRO A 282 -10.13 -50.20 3.81
N HIS A 283 -10.90 -49.38 3.09
CA HIS A 283 -11.52 -49.69 1.80
C HIS A 283 -10.80 -49.05 0.60
N ILE A 284 -9.63 -48.41 0.77
CA ILE A 284 -8.92 -47.77 -0.35
C ILE A 284 -8.58 -48.76 -1.49
N GLY A 285 -8.31 -50.03 -1.17
CA GLY A 285 -8.06 -51.05 -2.19
C GLY A 285 -9.25 -51.25 -3.13
N GLU A 286 -10.47 -51.25 -2.59
CA GLU A 286 -11.73 -51.31 -3.34
C GLU A 286 -11.94 -50.03 -4.16
N CYS A 287 -11.71 -48.86 -3.55
CA CYS A 287 -11.81 -47.57 -4.24
C CYS A 287 -10.83 -47.44 -5.43
N LEU A 288 -9.62 -48.00 -5.33
CA LEU A 288 -8.64 -47.97 -6.41
C LEU A 288 -8.97 -48.95 -7.55
N GLN A 289 -9.68 -50.04 -7.26
CA GLN A 289 -10.11 -51.01 -8.28
C GLN A 289 -11.38 -50.55 -9.01
N GLU A 290 -12.23 -49.78 -8.35
CA GLU A 290 -13.54 -49.32 -8.84
C GLU A 290 -13.58 -47.82 -9.17
N MET A 291 -12.58 -47.33 -9.92
CA MET A 291 -12.57 -45.93 -10.38
C MET A 291 -13.45 -45.74 -11.63
N TYR A 292 -14.32 -44.73 -11.62
CA TYR A 292 -15.23 -44.44 -12.73
C TYR A 292 -14.77 -43.30 -13.63
N THR A 293 -13.94 -42.41 -13.10
CA THR A 293 -13.43 -41.23 -13.79
C THR A 293 -11.92 -41.17 -13.67
N THR A 294 -11.30 -40.28 -14.43
CA THR A 294 -9.87 -39.95 -14.31
C THR A 294 -9.61 -38.78 -13.34
N HIS A 295 -10.66 -38.19 -12.76
CA HIS A 295 -10.55 -37.03 -11.86
C HIS A 295 -10.28 -37.49 -10.42
N GLU A 296 -9.10 -37.18 -9.88
CA GLU A 296 -8.67 -37.61 -8.55
C GLU A 296 -9.60 -37.14 -7.42
N ASP A 297 -10.00 -35.87 -7.45
CA ASP A 297 -10.86 -35.28 -6.44
C ASP A 297 -12.28 -35.86 -6.41
N VAL A 298 -12.80 -36.23 -7.60
CA VAL A 298 -14.08 -36.94 -7.75
C VAL A 298 -13.99 -38.35 -7.16
N GLU A 299 -12.94 -39.12 -7.47
CA GLU A 299 -12.77 -40.48 -6.95
C GLU A 299 -12.58 -40.50 -5.42
N VAL A 300 -11.78 -39.57 -4.88
CA VAL A 300 -11.63 -39.42 -3.42
C VAL A 300 -12.98 -39.06 -2.79
N GLY A 301 -13.73 -38.12 -3.37
CA GLY A 301 -15.07 -37.76 -2.91
C GLY A 301 -16.05 -38.95 -2.91
N ARG A 302 -16.01 -39.78 -3.95
CA ARG A 302 -16.84 -41.01 -4.04
C ARG A 302 -16.48 -42.01 -2.95
N CYS A 303 -15.18 -42.24 -2.71
CA CYS A 303 -14.70 -43.13 -1.65
C CYS A 303 -15.12 -42.63 -0.25
N VAL A 304 -15.02 -41.32 0.01
CA VAL A 304 -15.49 -40.69 1.26
C VAL A 304 -16.99 -40.87 1.44
N ARG A 305 -17.78 -40.72 0.36
CA ARG A 305 -19.23 -40.94 0.42
C ARG A 305 -19.59 -42.38 0.75
N ARG A 306 -19.00 -43.33 0.02
CA ARG A 306 -19.31 -44.76 0.16
C ARG A 306 -18.90 -45.32 1.52
N PHE A 307 -17.68 -45.02 1.97
CA PHE A 307 -17.09 -45.63 3.17
C PHE A 307 -16.95 -44.68 4.35
N GLY A 308 -16.71 -43.39 4.11
CA GLY A 308 -16.66 -42.37 5.16
C GLY A 308 -18.04 -41.97 5.71
N GLY A 309 -19.13 -42.26 4.97
CA GLY A 309 -20.50 -41.98 5.39
C GLY A 309 -20.84 -40.49 5.41
N THR A 310 -20.11 -39.67 4.66
CA THR A 310 -20.34 -38.23 4.51
C THR A 310 -19.97 -37.77 3.10
N GLN A 311 -20.40 -36.58 2.70
CA GLN A 311 -19.97 -35.94 1.44
C GLN A 311 -19.35 -34.57 1.73
N CYS A 312 -18.88 -33.88 0.68
CA CYS A 312 -18.30 -32.56 0.85
C CYS A 312 -19.36 -31.58 1.38
N VAL A 313 -19.00 -30.79 2.38
CA VAL A 313 -19.95 -29.85 3.00
C VAL A 313 -20.47 -28.84 1.97
N TRP A 314 -21.79 -28.77 1.86
CA TRP A 314 -22.48 -27.86 0.95
C TRP A 314 -22.69 -26.48 1.60
N SER A 315 -21.73 -25.57 1.41
CA SER A 315 -21.89 -24.17 1.84
C SER A 315 -21.28 -23.21 0.85
N TYR A 316 -22.04 -22.18 0.48
CA TYR A 316 -21.58 -21.10 -0.41
C TYR A 316 -20.36 -20.36 0.15
N GLU A 317 -20.20 -20.34 1.48
CA GLU A 317 -19.05 -19.73 2.14
C GLU A 317 -17.75 -20.52 1.87
N MET A 318 -17.84 -21.84 1.63
CA MET A 318 -16.65 -22.67 1.35
C MET A 318 -15.96 -22.27 0.05
N GLN A 319 -16.69 -21.74 -0.94
CA GLN A 319 -16.10 -21.19 -2.19
C GLN A 319 -15.28 -19.92 -1.96
N GLN A 320 -15.53 -19.20 -0.86
CA GLN A 320 -14.78 -18.00 -0.50
C GLN A 320 -13.62 -18.32 0.45
N LEU A 321 -13.82 -19.29 1.36
CA LEU A 321 -12.80 -19.73 2.31
C LEU A 321 -11.72 -20.58 1.65
N PHE A 322 -12.11 -21.49 0.76
CA PHE A 322 -11.20 -22.26 -0.07
C PHE A 322 -11.28 -21.66 -1.46
N HIS A 323 -10.43 -20.67 -1.74
CA HIS A 323 -10.61 -19.83 -2.91
C HIS A 323 -9.92 -20.40 -4.15
N GLU A 324 -10.74 -20.72 -5.15
CA GLU A 324 -10.30 -21.11 -6.48
C GLU A 324 -10.50 -20.00 -7.52
N ASN A 325 -9.47 -19.72 -8.32
CA ASN A 325 -9.50 -18.68 -9.35
C ASN A 325 -9.03 -19.18 -10.73
N TYR A 326 -9.71 -20.18 -11.30
CA TYR A 326 -9.40 -20.71 -12.64
C TYR A 326 -9.96 -19.84 -13.79
N GLU A 327 -11.16 -19.28 -13.66
CA GLU A 327 -11.88 -18.64 -14.78
C GLU A 327 -11.19 -17.36 -15.32
N HIS A 328 -10.47 -16.61 -14.48
CA HIS A 328 -9.87 -15.33 -14.86
C HIS A 328 -8.34 -15.40 -15.04
N ASN A 329 -7.72 -16.57 -14.84
CA ASN A 329 -6.30 -16.66 -14.55
C ASN A 329 -5.57 -17.74 -15.36
N ARG A 330 -5.56 -17.57 -16.70
CA ARG A 330 -4.75 -18.38 -17.63
C ARG A 330 -3.25 -18.44 -17.28
N LYS A 331 -2.77 -17.56 -16.40
CA LYS A 331 -1.36 -17.42 -15.99
C LYS A 331 -0.99 -18.18 -14.71
N GLY A 332 -1.96 -18.71 -13.95
CA GLY A 332 -1.71 -19.57 -12.78
C GLY A 332 -1.18 -18.88 -11.52
N TYR A 333 -1.51 -17.61 -11.28
CA TYR A 333 -1.16 -16.88 -10.04
C TYR A 333 -2.13 -15.74 -9.73
N ILE A 334 -2.30 -15.38 -8.45
CA ILE A 334 -3.23 -14.32 -8.03
C ILE A 334 -2.64 -12.91 -8.26
N GLN A 335 -3.26 -12.12 -9.14
CA GLN A 335 -2.70 -10.82 -9.58
C GLN A 335 -3.08 -9.65 -8.66
N ASP A 336 -4.33 -9.54 -8.26
CA ASP A 336 -4.85 -8.45 -7.44
C ASP A 336 -4.88 -8.85 -5.97
N LEU A 337 -3.86 -8.48 -5.20
CA LEU A 337 -3.74 -8.85 -3.78
C LEU A 337 -4.64 -8.03 -2.84
N HIS A 338 -5.14 -6.87 -3.28
CA HIS A 338 -5.95 -5.96 -2.46
C HIS A 338 -7.46 -6.29 -2.51
N ASN A 339 -7.80 -7.55 -2.79
CA ASN A 339 -9.16 -8.02 -2.92
C ASN A 339 -9.71 -8.61 -1.62
N SER A 340 -10.92 -8.18 -1.23
CA SER A 340 -11.64 -8.71 -0.05
C SER A 340 -11.79 -10.24 -0.02
N LYS A 341 -11.93 -10.89 -1.18
CA LYS A 341 -12.01 -12.35 -1.30
C LYS A 341 -10.72 -13.03 -0.85
N ILE A 342 -9.57 -12.48 -1.25
CA ILE A 342 -8.26 -12.99 -0.85
C ILE A 342 -8.07 -12.85 0.65
N HIS A 343 -8.54 -11.74 1.22
CA HIS A 343 -8.43 -11.51 2.66
C HIS A 343 -9.24 -12.54 3.47
N ALA A 344 -10.48 -12.80 3.06
CA ALA A 344 -11.38 -13.75 3.71
C ALA A 344 -10.94 -15.21 3.56
N ALA A 345 -10.31 -15.56 2.44
CA ALA A 345 -9.87 -16.92 2.14
C ALA A 345 -8.88 -17.47 3.19
N ILE A 346 -9.03 -18.75 3.48
CA ILE A 346 -8.12 -19.59 4.26
C ILE A 346 -7.06 -20.19 3.32
N THR A 347 -7.49 -20.74 2.18
CA THR A 347 -6.60 -21.26 1.14
C THR A 347 -6.76 -20.48 -0.15
N LEU A 348 -5.65 -20.32 -0.87
CA LEU A 348 -5.55 -19.53 -2.09
C LEU A 348 -4.86 -20.36 -3.17
N HIS A 349 -5.59 -20.70 -4.23
CA HIS A 349 -5.08 -21.50 -5.35
C HIS A 349 -5.56 -20.92 -6.70
N PRO A 350 -4.77 -21.01 -7.79
CA PRO A 350 -3.40 -21.57 -7.88
C PRO A 350 -2.27 -20.54 -7.75
N ASN A 351 -1.09 -20.99 -7.29
CA ASN A 351 0.18 -20.25 -7.20
C ASN A 351 1.35 -21.03 -7.84
N LYS A 352 1.30 -21.21 -9.17
CA LYS A 352 2.18 -22.13 -9.90
C LYS A 352 3.66 -21.72 -10.00
N ARG A 353 4.00 -20.46 -9.68
CA ARG A 353 5.39 -19.97 -9.72
C ARG A 353 5.88 -19.60 -8.32
N PRO A 354 7.05 -20.11 -7.88
CA PRO A 354 7.63 -19.80 -6.57
C PRO A 354 7.72 -18.31 -6.24
N ALA A 355 8.14 -17.47 -7.20
CA ALA A 355 8.24 -16.01 -7.01
C ALA A 355 6.91 -15.37 -6.55
N TYR A 356 5.77 -15.87 -7.04
CA TYR A 356 4.46 -15.36 -6.61
C TYR A 356 4.07 -15.87 -5.23
N GLN A 357 4.45 -17.10 -4.86
CA GLN A 357 4.26 -17.62 -3.51
C GLN A 357 4.97 -16.73 -2.47
N TYR A 358 6.23 -16.37 -2.72
CA TYR A 358 6.97 -15.44 -1.84
C TYR A 358 6.37 -14.04 -1.82
N ARG A 359 5.95 -13.51 -2.98
CA ARG A 359 5.28 -12.21 -3.04
C ARG A 359 3.97 -12.20 -2.25
N LEU A 360 3.16 -13.26 -2.36
CA LEU A 360 1.93 -13.44 -1.61
C LEU A 360 2.24 -13.56 -0.11
N HIS A 361 3.24 -14.35 0.28
CA HIS A 361 3.67 -14.48 1.67
C HIS A 361 4.09 -13.13 2.27
N ASN A 362 4.92 -12.36 1.55
CA ASN A 362 5.34 -11.01 1.95
C ASN A 362 4.15 -10.06 2.13
N TYR A 363 3.14 -10.15 1.27
CA TYR A 363 1.90 -9.39 1.41
C TYR A 363 1.10 -9.81 2.66
N ILE A 364 0.99 -11.11 2.94
CA ILE A 364 0.31 -11.60 4.15
C ILE A 364 1.05 -11.15 5.42
N LEU A 365 2.39 -11.21 5.42
CA LEU A 365 3.22 -10.74 6.53
C LEU A 365 3.09 -9.22 6.73
N SER A 366 3.08 -8.41 5.66
CA SER A 366 2.92 -6.95 5.80
C SER A 366 1.56 -6.55 6.40
N ARG A 367 0.51 -7.33 6.09
CA ARG A 367 -0.80 -7.20 6.75
C ARG A 367 -0.74 -7.57 8.22
N LYS A 368 -0.09 -8.68 8.58
CA LYS A 368 0.10 -9.07 9.99
C LYS A 368 0.88 -8.02 10.78
N ILE A 369 1.93 -7.44 10.19
CA ILE A 369 2.68 -6.33 10.79
C ILE A 369 1.75 -5.13 11.06
N SER A 370 0.86 -4.81 10.11
CA SER A 370 -0.10 -3.71 10.26
C SER A 370 -1.11 -3.98 11.38
N GLU A 371 -1.62 -5.21 11.49
CA GLU A 371 -2.52 -5.66 12.56
C GLU A 371 -1.84 -5.58 13.94
N LEU A 372 -0.62 -6.11 14.07
CA LEU A 372 0.14 -6.08 15.33
C LEU A 372 0.48 -4.64 15.75
N ARG A 373 0.77 -3.75 14.79
CA ARG A 373 0.97 -2.32 15.07
C ARG A 373 -0.30 -1.65 15.56
N PHE A 374 -1.44 -1.96 14.95
CA PHE A 374 -2.71 -1.47 15.43
C PHE A 374 -2.99 -1.95 16.87
N HIS A 375 -2.73 -3.22 17.17
CA HIS A 375 -2.84 -3.76 18.51
C HIS A 375 -1.90 -3.06 19.51
N THR A 376 -0.65 -2.80 19.11
CA THR A 376 0.31 -2.02 19.91
C THR A 376 -0.24 -0.63 20.27
N ILE A 377 -0.85 0.07 19.30
CA ILE A 377 -1.50 1.37 19.53
C ILE A 377 -2.68 1.24 20.50
N GLN A 378 -3.48 0.18 20.40
CA GLN A 378 -4.57 -0.09 21.36
C GLN A 378 -4.04 -0.30 22.78
N LEU A 379 -2.97 -1.06 22.94
CA LEU A 379 -2.33 -1.28 24.25
C LEU A 379 -1.78 0.03 24.84
N HIS A 380 -1.13 0.88 24.05
CA HIS A 380 -0.72 2.22 24.52
C HIS A 380 -1.91 3.06 24.98
N ARG A 381 -3.04 2.99 24.26
CA ARG A 381 -4.28 3.69 24.66
C ARG A 381 -4.84 3.16 25.98
N GLU A 382 -4.83 1.85 26.17
CA GLU A 382 -5.23 1.23 27.43
C GLU A 382 -4.29 1.61 28.58
N SER A 383 -2.97 1.66 28.34
CA SER A 383 -1.97 2.14 29.31
C SER A 383 -2.25 3.58 29.76
N VAL A 384 -2.54 4.48 28.81
CA VAL A 384 -2.93 5.87 29.12
C VAL A 384 -4.21 5.94 29.95
N LEU A 385 -5.22 5.13 29.62
CA LEU A 385 -6.47 5.08 30.38
C LEU A 385 -6.23 4.55 31.80
N MET A 386 -5.46 3.48 31.95
CA MET A 386 -5.15 2.88 33.24
C MET A 386 -4.34 3.84 34.13
N SER A 387 -3.38 4.56 33.54
CA SER A 387 -2.59 5.56 34.26
C SER A 387 -3.47 6.71 34.78
N LYS A 388 -4.45 7.16 33.97
CA LYS A 388 -5.42 8.18 34.40
C LYS A 388 -6.32 7.68 35.54
N LEU A 389 -6.73 6.42 35.51
CA LEU A 389 -7.59 5.83 36.55
C LEU A 389 -6.82 5.58 37.86
N SER A 390 -5.53 5.28 37.77
CA SER A 390 -4.65 5.02 38.91
C SER A 390 -3.91 6.25 39.43
N ASN A 391 -4.07 7.41 38.79
CA ASN A 391 -3.31 8.64 39.05
C ASN A 391 -1.78 8.45 38.99
N SER A 392 -1.31 7.55 38.12
CA SER A 392 0.13 7.36 37.87
C SER A 392 0.64 8.30 36.77
N GLU A 393 1.95 8.58 36.77
CA GLU A 393 2.57 9.30 35.67
C GLU A 393 2.46 8.51 34.36
N ILE A 394 2.15 9.21 33.27
CA ILE A 394 2.04 8.61 31.94
C ILE A 394 3.40 8.69 31.27
N SER A 395 3.91 7.55 30.78
CA SER A 395 5.13 7.52 29.96
C SER A 395 5.00 8.42 28.73
N LYS A 396 6.08 9.12 28.34
CA LYS A 396 6.10 9.94 27.11
C LYS A 396 5.70 9.15 25.88
N GLU A 397 6.10 7.88 25.82
CA GLU A 397 5.77 7.00 24.70
C GLU A 397 4.28 6.69 24.64
N ASP A 398 3.68 6.33 25.78
CA ASP A 398 2.24 6.10 25.91
C ASP A 398 1.45 7.38 25.61
N GLN A 399 1.96 8.53 26.05
CA GLN A 399 1.34 9.81 25.76
C GLN A 399 1.35 10.13 24.25
N GLN A 400 2.37 9.72 23.51
CA GLN A 400 2.47 9.96 22.07
C GLN A 400 1.64 8.95 21.26
N LEU A 401 1.80 7.65 21.53
CA LEU A 401 1.17 6.57 20.74
C LEU A 401 -0.25 6.25 21.22
N GLY A 402 -0.53 6.45 22.50
CA GLY A 402 -1.81 6.17 23.15
C GLY A 402 -2.85 7.29 23.03
N MET A 403 -2.62 8.30 22.19
CA MET A 403 -3.61 9.38 22.00
C MET A 403 -4.86 8.89 21.26
N MET A 404 -6.03 9.33 21.74
CA MET A 404 -7.32 9.04 21.11
C MET A 404 -7.52 9.82 19.82
N PRO A 405 -7.95 9.18 18.72
CA PRO A 405 -8.16 9.85 17.44
C PRO A 405 -9.07 11.07 17.53
N SER A 406 -8.70 12.17 16.86
CA SER A 406 -9.51 13.39 16.78
C SER A 406 -9.05 14.31 15.65
N PHE A 407 -10.02 14.87 14.90
CA PHE A 407 -9.76 15.87 13.86
C PHE A 407 -9.59 17.29 14.39
N ASN A 408 -9.99 17.54 15.64
CA ASN A 408 -9.97 18.87 16.25
C ASN A 408 -8.77 19.07 17.19
N ARG A 409 -7.77 18.19 17.10
CA ARG A 409 -6.61 18.20 18.01
C ARG A 409 -5.69 19.39 17.78
N PHE A 410 -5.49 19.77 16.52
CA PHE A 410 -4.72 20.95 16.16
C PHE A 410 -5.68 22.09 15.81
N GLN A 411 -5.58 23.19 16.56
CA GLN A 411 -6.31 24.41 16.30
C GLN A 411 -5.33 25.46 15.76
N PRO A 412 -5.37 25.77 14.46
CA PRO A 412 -4.52 26.79 13.88
C PRO A 412 -4.86 28.15 14.48
N ARG A 413 -3.85 28.90 14.92
CA ARG A 413 -3.97 30.29 15.37
C ARG A 413 -3.88 31.27 14.20
N GLU A 414 -3.13 30.89 13.18
CA GLU A 414 -2.94 31.67 11.96
C GLU A 414 -3.40 30.90 10.72
N ARG A 415 -3.78 31.60 9.65
CA ARG A 415 -4.29 30.99 8.41
C ARG A 415 -3.27 30.06 7.72
N ASN A 416 -1.98 30.39 7.80
CA ASN A 416 -0.86 29.59 7.28
C ASN A 416 -0.67 28.25 8.00
N GLU A 417 -1.20 28.10 9.21
CA GLU A 417 -1.17 26.86 9.99
C GLU A 417 -2.29 25.90 9.60
N VAL A 418 -3.30 26.37 8.87
CA VAL A 418 -4.44 25.52 8.46
C VAL A 418 -3.93 24.40 7.53
N ILE A 419 -4.10 23.17 7.99
CA ILE A 419 -3.85 21.98 7.17
C ILE A 419 -5.06 21.76 6.26
N GLU A 420 -4.85 21.97 4.97
CA GLU A 420 -5.87 21.90 3.94
C GLU A 420 -6.36 20.46 3.71
N TRP A 421 -7.65 20.33 3.40
CA TRP A 421 -8.25 19.08 2.96
C TRP A 421 -8.18 18.96 1.44
N GLU A 422 -7.72 17.81 0.96
CA GLU A 422 -7.81 17.42 -0.43
C GLU A 422 -9.16 16.72 -0.65
N PHE A 423 -9.93 17.19 -1.63
CA PHE A 423 -11.16 16.52 -2.02
C PHE A 423 -10.82 15.35 -2.94
N LEU A 424 -11.43 14.20 -2.71
CA LEU A 424 -11.21 13.01 -3.53
C LEU A 424 -12.52 12.38 -3.98
N THR A 425 -12.45 11.72 -5.12
CA THR A 425 -13.46 10.81 -5.67
C THR A 425 -12.83 9.45 -5.85
N GLY A 426 -13.58 8.45 -6.30
CA GLY A 426 -13.01 7.13 -6.63
C GLY A 426 -11.92 7.14 -7.74
N LYS A 427 -11.70 8.27 -8.44
CA LYS A 427 -10.76 8.37 -9.57
C LYS A 427 -9.83 9.58 -9.56
N HIS A 428 -10.26 10.68 -8.96
CA HIS A 428 -9.52 11.95 -8.99
C HIS A 428 -9.31 12.52 -7.58
N ILE A 429 -8.19 13.20 -7.41
CA ILE A 429 -7.88 14.03 -6.24
C ILE A 429 -7.77 15.48 -6.68
N TYR A 430 -8.32 16.37 -5.87
CA TYR A 430 -8.36 17.80 -6.10
C TYR A 430 -7.58 18.49 -4.99
N SER A 431 -6.51 19.19 -5.37
CA SER A 431 -5.59 19.84 -4.45
C SER A 431 -5.58 21.34 -4.69
N MET A 432 -5.54 22.11 -3.59
CA MET A 432 -5.37 23.57 -3.64
C MET A 432 -3.90 23.99 -3.60
N ASN A 433 -2.98 23.02 -3.54
CA ASN A 433 -1.56 23.28 -3.52
C ASN A 433 -1.09 23.87 -4.87
N ALA A 434 -0.51 25.07 -4.81
CA ALA A 434 -0.09 25.85 -5.97
C ALA A 434 0.93 25.15 -6.87
N ASN A 435 1.68 24.17 -6.35
CA ASN A 435 2.74 23.49 -7.09
C ASN A 435 2.27 22.25 -7.86
N VAL A 436 0.99 21.91 -7.78
CA VAL A 436 0.43 20.72 -8.44
C VAL A 436 -0.83 21.06 -9.24
N PRO A 437 -1.15 20.30 -10.30
CA PRO A 437 -2.39 20.51 -11.05
C PRO A 437 -3.61 20.42 -10.12
N PRO A 438 -4.61 21.33 -10.25
CA PRO A 438 -5.78 21.35 -9.38
C PRO A 438 -6.59 20.05 -9.37
N CYS A 439 -6.56 19.29 -10.45
CA CYS A 439 -7.18 17.97 -10.59
C CYS A 439 -6.13 16.98 -11.08
N GLN A 440 -6.00 15.86 -10.38
CA GLN A 440 -5.07 14.79 -10.72
C GLN A 440 -5.79 13.46 -10.63
N SER A 441 -5.35 12.48 -11.44
CA SER A 441 -5.78 11.09 -11.22
C SER A 441 -5.17 10.56 -9.92
N LEU A 442 -5.87 9.67 -9.23
CA LEU A 442 -5.29 8.99 -8.07
C LEU A 442 -4.06 8.19 -8.51
N THR A 443 -2.92 8.47 -7.87
CA THR A 443 -1.73 7.64 -8.05
C THR A 443 -2.01 6.21 -7.59
N ASN A 444 -1.37 5.22 -8.21
CA ASN A 444 -1.55 3.81 -7.85
C ASN A 444 -1.27 3.56 -6.35
N LEU A 445 -0.29 4.27 -5.78
CA LEU A 445 0.04 4.18 -4.35
C LEU A 445 -1.10 4.68 -3.46
N LEU A 446 -1.69 5.85 -3.80
CA LEU A 446 -2.79 6.42 -3.03
C LEU A 446 -4.06 5.56 -3.15
N LYS A 447 -4.33 5.02 -4.35
CA LYS A 447 -5.44 4.09 -4.57
C LYS A 447 -5.30 2.83 -3.72
N ALA A 448 -4.14 2.17 -3.76
CA ALA A 448 -3.88 0.98 -2.94
C ALA A 448 -4.01 1.28 -1.43
N SER A 449 -3.51 2.43 -0.98
CA SER A 449 -3.65 2.87 0.42
C SER A 449 -5.11 3.11 0.83
N LEU A 450 -5.93 3.69 -0.05
CA LEU A 450 -7.36 3.86 0.20
C LEU A 450 -8.10 2.52 0.22
N ASP A 451 -7.80 1.62 -0.73
CA ASP A 451 -8.38 0.28 -0.78
C ASP A 451 -8.06 -0.51 0.50
N ASP A 452 -6.81 -0.45 0.98
CA ASP A 452 -6.39 -1.07 2.24
C ASP A 452 -7.11 -0.47 3.46
N THR A 453 -7.31 0.85 3.47
CA THR A 453 -8.03 1.57 4.54
C THR A 453 -9.50 1.15 4.57
N VAL A 454 -10.17 1.15 3.41
CA VAL A 454 -11.55 0.70 3.27
C VAL A 454 -11.68 -0.75 3.72
N MET A 455 -10.77 -1.63 3.31
CA MET A 455 -10.79 -3.04 3.69
C MET A 455 -10.71 -3.22 5.22
N GLN A 456 -9.80 -2.50 5.89
CA GLN A 456 -9.69 -2.53 7.36
C GLN A 456 -10.99 -2.04 8.03
N VAL A 457 -11.58 -0.96 7.53
CA VAL A 457 -12.85 -0.43 8.06
C VAL A 457 -13.98 -1.44 7.87
N MET A 458 -14.05 -2.10 6.72
CA MET A 458 -15.06 -3.13 6.45
C MET A 458 -14.89 -4.35 7.35
N GLU A 459 -13.66 -4.72 7.70
CA GLU A 459 -13.39 -5.80 8.66
C GLU A 459 -13.92 -5.44 10.05
N MET A 460 -13.58 -4.23 10.55
CA MET A 460 -14.08 -3.72 11.84
C MET A 460 -15.62 -3.63 11.88
N ILE A 461 -16.26 -3.16 10.80
CA ILE A 461 -17.73 -3.09 10.70
C ILE A 461 -18.35 -4.50 10.71
N ASN A 462 -17.70 -5.47 10.06
CA ASN A 462 -18.25 -6.82 9.92
C ASN A 462 -17.99 -7.73 11.13
N GLU A 463 -17.01 -7.43 11.99
CA GLU A 463 -16.68 -8.20 13.21
C GLU A 463 -17.94 -8.48 14.05
N ASN A 464 -18.72 -7.45 14.34
CA ASN A 464 -19.97 -7.55 15.09
C ASN A 464 -21.22 -7.85 14.24
N SER A 465 -21.11 -7.75 12.92
CA SER A 465 -22.25 -7.98 12.01
C SER A 465 -22.48 -9.46 11.74
N LYS A 466 -21.39 -10.25 11.68
CA LYS A 466 -21.43 -11.71 11.45
C LYS A 466 -22.18 -12.46 12.55
N SER A 467 -21.95 -12.13 13.81
CA SER A 467 -22.68 -12.72 14.96
C SER A 467 -24.20 -12.53 14.86
N ARG A 468 -24.64 -11.46 14.18
CA ARG A 468 -26.05 -11.13 13.95
C ARG A 468 -26.62 -11.70 12.64
N GLY A 469 -25.86 -12.52 11.90
CA GLY A 469 -26.30 -13.19 10.66
C GLY A 469 -26.40 -12.25 9.45
N ARG A 470 -25.50 -11.27 9.38
CA ARG A 470 -25.49 -10.19 8.39
C ARG A 470 -24.09 -9.96 7.85
N LEU A 471 -24.02 -9.57 6.58
CA LEU A 471 -22.79 -9.17 5.90
C LEU A 471 -22.98 -7.77 5.31
N ILE A 472 -21.98 -6.92 5.46
CA ILE A 472 -21.96 -5.58 4.84
C ILE A 472 -20.81 -5.56 3.84
N ASP A 473 -21.13 -5.35 2.57
CA ASP A 473 -20.14 -5.24 1.50
C ASP A 473 -19.89 -3.78 1.14
N PHE A 474 -18.66 -3.47 0.77
CA PHE A 474 -18.31 -2.18 0.18
C PHE A 474 -18.64 -2.17 -1.31
N LYS A 475 -19.21 -1.07 -1.80
CA LYS A 475 -19.49 -0.87 -3.23
C LYS A 475 -18.54 0.15 -3.85
N GLU A 476 -18.51 1.38 -3.33
CA GLU A 476 -17.62 2.44 -3.81
C GLU A 476 -17.52 3.61 -2.82
N ILE A 477 -16.47 4.43 -2.99
CA ILE A 477 -16.38 5.76 -2.39
C ILE A 477 -17.05 6.73 -3.36
N GLN A 478 -18.13 7.38 -2.91
CA GLN A 478 -18.81 8.41 -3.70
C GLN A 478 -17.95 9.67 -3.78
N TYR A 479 -17.51 10.14 -2.62
CA TYR A 479 -16.49 11.17 -2.48
C TYR A 479 -15.88 11.10 -1.08
N GLY A 480 -14.82 11.88 -0.87
CA GLY A 480 -14.27 12.05 0.45
C GLY A 480 -13.33 13.24 0.54
N TYR A 481 -12.80 13.43 1.74
CA TYR A 481 -11.76 14.39 2.04
C TYR A 481 -10.60 13.66 2.70
N ARG A 482 -9.37 14.06 2.35
CA ARG A 482 -8.14 13.57 2.95
C ARG A 482 -7.27 14.72 3.38
N ARG A 483 -6.62 14.60 4.53
CA ARG A 483 -5.48 15.46 4.87
C ARG A 483 -4.42 14.65 5.62
N VAL A 484 -3.18 15.11 5.58
CA VAL A 484 -2.07 14.51 6.31
C VAL A 484 -1.65 15.46 7.42
N HIS A 485 -1.81 15.03 8.66
CA HIS A 485 -1.29 15.75 9.81
C HIS A 485 0.12 15.25 10.13
N PRO A 486 1.18 16.09 10.06
CA PRO A 486 2.58 15.65 10.21
C PRO A 486 2.87 14.88 11.51
N LEU A 487 2.19 15.23 12.61
CA LEU A 487 2.36 14.59 13.91
C LEU A 487 1.43 13.41 14.19
N TYR A 488 0.26 13.35 13.56
CA TYR A 488 -0.84 12.49 14.03
C TYR A 488 -1.30 11.46 13.00
N GLY A 489 -0.87 11.59 11.75
CA GLY A 489 -1.17 10.62 10.70
C GLY A 489 -2.12 11.16 9.63
N VAL A 490 -2.77 10.23 8.94
CA VAL A 490 -3.64 10.54 7.80
C VAL A 490 -5.09 10.54 8.27
N GLU A 491 -5.84 11.55 7.87
CA GLU A 491 -7.24 11.73 8.23
C GLU A 491 -8.11 11.64 6.99
N PHE A 492 -9.22 10.91 7.12
CA PHE A 492 -10.19 10.71 6.05
C PHE A 492 -11.61 10.99 6.53
N ILE A 493 -12.38 11.65 5.66
CA ILE A 493 -13.83 11.73 5.73
C ILE A 493 -14.34 11.07 4.46
N LEU A 494 -14.81 9.83 4.54
CA LEU A 494 -15.22 9.05 3.38
C LEU A 494 -16.73 8.89 3.36
N ASP A 495 -17.35 9.22 2.24
CA ASP A 495 -18.74 8.88 1.97
C ASP A 495 -18.79 7.58 1.17
N MET A 496 -19.14 6.50 1.87
CA MET A 496 -19.10 5.14 1.35
C MET A 496 -20.50 4.64 1.02
N LEU A 497 -20.64 4.06 -0.16
CA LEU A 497 -21.80 3.27 -0.53
C LEU A 497 -21.54 1.82 -0.15
N LEU A 498 -22.39 1.28 0.72
CA LEU A 498 -22.32 -0.07 1.25
C LEU A 498 -23.54 -0.89 0.81
N LEU A 499 -23.43 -2.21 0.75
CA LEU A 499 -24.52 -3.14 0.49
C LEU A 499 -24.74 -4.00 1.73
N TYR A 500 -25.88 -3.81 2.37
CA TYR A 500 -26.30 -4.62 3.50
C TYR A 500 -26.98 -5.89 3.00
N LYS A 501 -26.41 -7.06 3.29
CA LYS A 501 -26.95 -8.38 2.93
C LYS A 501 -27.36 -9.14 4.19
N ARG A 502 -28.65 -9.45 4.28
CA ARG A 502 -29.19 -10.29 5.37
C ARG A 502 -29.29 -11.75 4.92
N HIS A 503 -28.64 -12.65 5.66
CA HIS A 503 -28.61 -14.08 5.34
C HIS A 503 -29.54 -14.91 6.21
N LYS A 504 -29.86 -14.45 7.44
CA LYS A 504 -30.88 -15.09 8.29
C LYS A 504 -32.30 -14.57 7.96
N GLY A 505 -33.24 -15.47 7.70
CA GLY A 505 -34.63 -15.15 7.36
C GLY A 505 -34.81 -14.75 5.89
N ARG A 506 -35.70 -13.79 5.58
CA ARG A 506 -35.88 -13.30 4.20
C ARG A 506 -34.59 -12.60 3.73
N LYS A 507 -33.97 -13.15 2.67
CA LYS A 507 -32.82 -12.57 1.98
C LYS A 507 -33.19 -11.17 1.49
N LEU A 508 -32.38 -10.18 1.87
CA LEU A 508 -32.59 -8.79 1.49
C LEU A 508 -31.22 -8.13 1.29
N THR A 509 -31.09 -7.42 0.17
CA THR A 509 -29.92 -6.59 -0.14
C THR A 509 -30.37 -5.13 -0.22
N VAL A 510 -29.82 -4.27 0.63
CA VAL A 510 -30.17 -2.84 0.67
C VAL A 510 -28.90 -2.00 0.51
N PRO A 511 -28.86 -1.04 -0.43
CA PRO A 511 -27.78 -0.06 -0.47
C PRO A 511 -27.90 0.92 0.70
N VAL A 512 -26.82 1.13 1.42
CA VAL A 512 -26.74 2.03 2.58
C VAL A 512 -25.56 2.97 2.38
N ARG A 513 -25.80 4.27 2.53
CA ARG A 513 -24.76 5.29 2.50
C ARG A 513 -24.28 5.60 3.91
N ARG A 514 -22.96 5.66 4.13
CA ARG A 514 -22.37 5.97 5.44
C ARG A 514 -21.16 6.87 5.31
N HIS A 515 -21.09 7.87 6.17
CA HIS A 515 -19.89 8.67 6.38
C HIS A 515 -19.00 7.96 7.39
N ALA A 516 -17.77 7.65 6.98
CA ALA A 516 -16.71 7.15 7.85
C ALA A 516 -15.70 8.26 8.13
N TYR A 517 -15.46 8.47 9.42
CA TYR A 517 -14.51 9.43 9.96
C TYR A 517 -13.33 8.63 10.50
N LEU A 518 -12.22 8.66 9.76
CA LEU A 518 -11.10 7.76 9.99
C LEU A 518 -9.83 8.58 10.25
N GLN A 519 -9.02 8.13 11.19
CA GLN A 519 -7.66 8.63 11.38
C GLN A 519 -6.73 7.43 11.48
N GLN A 520 -5.84 7.32 10.50
CA GLN A 520 -4.75 6.37 10.50
C GLN A 520 -3.57 6.99 11.23
N SER A 521 -3.37 6.60 12.49
CA SER A 521 -2.27 7.12 13.31
C SER A 521 -0.91 6.67 12.79
N PHE A 522 0.09 7.55 12.83
CA PHE A 522 1.47 7.13 12.61
C PHE A 522 1.94 6.21 13.74
N SER A 523 2.57 5.10 13.37
CA SER A 523 3.30 4.25 14.31
C SER A 523 4.71 4.81 14.53
N LYS A 524 5.49 4.16 15.40
CA LYS A 524 6.93 4.41 15.46
C LYS A 524 7.54 4.32 14.05
N PRO A 525 8.39 5.28 13.65
CA PRO A 525 9.15 5.16 12.42
C PRO A 525 10.05 3.94 12.54
N PHE A 526 10.15 3.19 11.45
CA PHE A 526 11.06 2.06 11.34
C PHE A 526 11.82 2.22 10.03
N PHE A 527 13.12 2.06 10.11
CA PHE A 527 13.97 2.06 8.93
C PHE A 527 14.11 0.62 8.47
N LYS A 528 13.87 0.38 7.19
CA LYS A 528 14.17 -0.89 6.54
C LYS A 528 15.19 -0.58 5.46
N GLU A 529 16.37 -1.18 5.59
CA GLU A 529 17.36 -1.17 4.52
C GLU A 529 16.78 -2.02 3.37
N GLU A 530 16.65 -1.41 2.19
CA GLU A 530 15.95 -2.02 1.05
C GLU A 530 16.88 -2.89 0.18
N GLU A 531 18.19 -2.88 0.46
CA GLU A 531 19.15 -3.66 -0.31
C GLU A 531 19.14 -5.14 0.10
N GLU A 532 18.86 -6.03 -0.86
CA GLU A 532 19.42 -7.37 -0.81
C GLU A 532 20.93 -7.22 -0.75
N LEU A 533 21.56 -7.62 0.36
CA LEU A 533 23.00 -7.79 0.46
C LEU A 533 23.47 -8.51 -0.81
N ASP A 534 24.23 -7.81 -1.65
CA ASP A 534 24.86 -8.43 -2.82
C ASP A 534 25.92 -9.38 -2.28
N VAL A 535 25.54 -10.65 -2.14
CA VAL A 535 26.40 -11.69 -1.61
C VAL A 535 27.68 -11.80 -2.45
N GLN A 536 27.66 -11.46 -3.74
CA GLN A 536 28.86 -11.45 -4.57
C GLN A 536 29.81 -10.29 -4.21
N SER A 537 29.31 -9.08 -3.94
CA SER A 537 30.14 -7.96 -3.49
C SER A 537 30.73 -8.21 -2.09
N VAL A 538 29.92 -8.81 -1.20
CA VAL A 538 30.35 -9.22 0.14
C VAL A 538 31.38 -10.36 0.08
N LEU A 539 31.20 -11.34 -0.81
CA LEU A 539 32.18 -12.41 -1.01
C LEU A 539 33.47 -11.92 -1.67
N GLN A 540 33.40 -10.96 -2.60
CA GLN A 540 34.58 -10.33 -3.19
C GLN A 540 35.37 -9.54 -2.14
N SER A 541 34.70 -8.78 -1.27
CA SER A 541 35.37 -8.08 -0.17
C SER A 541 36.00 -9.04 0.86
N ILE A 542 35.31 -10.12 1.23
CA ILE A 542 35.86 -11.18 2.10
C ILE A 542 37.12 -11.83 1.49
N ASN A 543 37.09 -12.15 0.20
CA ASN A 543 38.22 -12.77 -0.49
C ASN A 543 39.42 -11.83 -0.64
N THR A 544 39.16 -10.52 -0.74
CA THR A 544 40.23 -9.49 -0.77
C THR A 544 40.85 -9.31 0.62
N ASP A 545 40.04 -9.38 1.69
CA ASP A 545 40.50 -9.25 3.09
C ASP A 545 41.21 -10.50 3.64
N ALA A 546 40.95 -11.68 3.08
CA ALA A 546 41.67 -12.91 3.43
C ALA A 546 43.17 -12.84 3.12
N GLN A 547 43.59 -11.94 2.22
CA GLN A 547 45.01 -11.68 1.95
C GLN A 547 45.64 -10.63 2.88
N THR A 548 44.84 -9.78 3.53
CA THR A 548 45.35 -8.60 4.27
C THR A 548 45.32 -8.74 5.80
N PHE A 549 44.52 -9.65 6.37
CA PHE A 549 44.29 -9.70 7.82
C PHE A 549 44.49 -11.08 8.46
N SER A 550 45.58 -11.79 8.12
CA SER A 550 45.97 -13.04 8.79
C SER A 550 46.42 -12.88 10.27
N PHE A 551 46.32 -11.69 10.87
CA PHE A 551 46.95 -11.38 12.17
C PHE A 551 46.02 -10.93 13.32
N PHE A 552 44.69 -10.89 13.19
CA PHE A 552 43.81 -10.49 14.31
C PHE A 552 42.78 -11.55 14.73
N SER A 553 42.59 -11.69 16.05
CA SER A 553 41.77 -12.71 16.71
C SER A 553 40.25 -12.51 16.56
N ASN A 554 39.52 -13.63 16.59
CA ASN A 554 38.06 -13.76 16.37
C ASN A 554 37.12 -12.85 17.20
N SER A 555 37.58 -12.21 18.28
CA SER A 555 36.73 -11.36 19.14
C SER A 555 36.44 -9.97 18.56
N LEU A 556 37.25 -9.48 17.62
CA LEU A 556 37.03 -8.18 16.97
C LEU A 556 36.07 -8.22 15.77
N LYS A 557 35.56 -9.42 15.41
CA LYS A 557 34.57 -9.60 14.33
C LYS A 557 33.20 -8.97 14.65
N MET A 558 32.88 -8.70 15.92
CA MET A 558 31.63 -8.03 16.30
C MET A 558 31.62 -6.53 15.96
N PHE A 559 32.79 -5.95 15.67
CA PHE A 559 32.92 -4.57 15.19
C PHE A 559 32.86 -4.45 13.66
N SER A 560 32.53 -5.52 12.92
CA SER A 560 32.38 -5.52 11.47
C SER A 560 31.24 -4.61 10.95
N SER A 561 30.32 -4.18 11.82
CA SER A 561 29.36 -3.11 11.51
C SER A 561 30.02 -1.76 11.19
N LEU A 562 31.32 -1.60 11.41
CA LEU A 562 32.10 -0.45 10.95
C LEU A 562 32.49 -0.55 9.45
N HIS A 563 32.23 -1.65 8.73
CA HIS A 563 32.60 -1.75 7.30
C HIS A 563 31.61 -1.09 6.33
N VAL A 564 30.34 -0.86 6.72
CA VAL A 564 29.45 0.06 5.97
C VAL A 564 30.06 1.46 5.90
N THR A 565 30.80 1.88 6.94
CA THR A 565 31.50 3.18 6.91
C THR A 565 32.70 3.21 5.96
N LYS A 566 33.23 2.05 5.51
CA LYS A 566 34.40 1.97 4.63
C LYS A 566 34.00 2.04 3.14
N GLU A 567 32.90 1.42 2.73
CA GLU A 567 32.31 1.62 1.39
C GLU A 567 31.61 2.99 1.27
N MET A 568 30.92 3.47 2.32
CA MET A 568 30.46 4.87 2.36
C MET A 568 31.63 5.86 2.35
N LYS A 569 32.78 5.54 2.94
CA LYS A 569 34.01 6.35 2.79
C LYS A 569 34.57 6.30 1.37
N ALA A 570 34.56 5.13 0.72
CA ALA A 570 35.08 4.97 -0.63
C ALA A 570 34.24 5.73 -1.68
N ASN A 571 32.90 5.74 -1.53
CA ASN A 571 32.02 6.57 -2.37
C ASN A 571 31.97 8.05 -1.93
N GLY A 572 32.12 8.35 -0.63
CA GLY A 572 32.04 9.69 -0.06
C GLY A 572 33.17 10.65 -0.44
N ASP A 573 34.27 10.12 -1.00
CA ASP A 573 35.40 10.90 -1.52
C ASP A 573 35.53 10.88 -3.05
N LYS A 574 34.52 10.39 -3.79
CA LYS A 574 34.54 10.45 -5.26
C LYS A 574 34.58 11.90 -5.76
N LYS A 575 35.40 12.17 -6.78
CA LYS A 575 35.55 13.53 -7.32
C LYS A 575 34.31 13.96 -8.11
N ILE A 576 33.68 15.06 -7.70
CA ILE A 576 32.52 15.65 -8.41
C ILE A 576 33.02 16.70 -9.39
N HIS A 577 32.55 16.64 -10.64
CA HIS A 577 32.92 17.58 -11.69
C HIS A 577 31.76 18.53 -11.94
N PHE A 578 31.85 19.77 -11.46
CA PHE A 578 30.86 20.81 -11.71
C PHE A 578 30.99 21.30 -13.14
N LEU A 579 29.89 21.31 -13.88
CA LEU A 579 29.79 21.93 -15.19
C LEU A 579 28.78 23.06 -15.12
N VAL A 580 29.29 24.29 -15.21
CA VAL A 580 28.50 25.52 -15.06
C VAL A 580 28.48 26.26 -16.39
N PRO A 581 27.38 26.20 -17.15
CA PRO A 581 27.21 27.00 -18.36
C PRO A 581 26.98 28.46 -17.97
N LEU A 582 27.71 29.38 -18.59
CA LEU A 582 27.72 30.79 -18.22
C LEU A 582 27.70 31.71 -19.44
N THR A 583 26.83 32.72 -19.39
CA THR A 583 26.84 33.86 -20.32
C THR A 583 26.43 35.12 -19.57
N GLY A 584 27.26 36.17 -19.64
CA GLY A 584 27.11 37.38 -18.80
C GLY A 584 27.04 37.06 -17.30
N ARG A 585 26.27 37.86 -16.54
CA ARG A 585 25.95 37.64 -15.11
C ARG A 585 27.14 37.62 -14.15
N PHE A 586 28.11 38.52 -14.34
CA PHE A 586 29.33 38.58 -13.51
C PHE A 586 29.05 38.63 -12.00
N ASP A 587 28.13 39.48 -11.53
CA ASP A 587 27.82 39.58 -10.10
C ASP A 587 27.26 38.27 -9.49
N ILE A 588 26.49 37.52 -10.29
CA ILE A 588 25.97 36.21 -9.87
C ILE A 588 27.10 35.20 -9.81
N PHE A 589 28.04 35.26 -10.76
CA PHE A 589 29.23 34.42 -10.77
C PHE A 589 30.15 34.70 -9.58
N VAL A 590 30.33 35.96 -9.17
CA VAL A 590 31.07 36.32 -7.94
C VAL A 590 30.45 35.62 -6.73
N ARG A 591 29.12 35.71 -6.57
CA ARG A 591 28.40 35.04 -5.47
C ARG A 591 28.54 33.51 -5.52
N PHE A 592 28.50 32.92 -6.73
CA PHE A 592 28.74 31.49 -6.91
C PHE A 592 30.14 31.11 -6.45
N MET A 593 31.16 31.87 -6.85
CA MET A 593 32.55 31.62 -6.47
C MET A 593 32.79 31.79 -4.97
N GLU A 594 32.13 32.76 -4.31
CA GLU A 594 32.18 32.88 -2.84
C GLU A 594 31.57 31.65 -2.13
N ASN A 595 30.46 31.11 -2.66
CA ASN A 595 29.86 29.90 -2.12
C ASN A 595 30.73 28.66 -2.41
N TYR A 596 31.28 28.55 -3.62
CA TYR A 596 32.23 27.50 -4.00
C TYR A 596 33.51 27.56 -3.15
N GLU A 597 34.01 28.74 -2.84
CA GLU A 597 35.17 28.92 -1.96
C GLU A 597 34.89 28.38 -0.56
N LYS A 598 33.78 28.82 0.05
CA LYS A 598 33.38 28.41 1.40
C LYS A 598 33.06 26.93 1.51
N THR A 599 32.40 26.36 0.50
CA THR A 599 31.91 24.97 0.53
C THR A 599 32.94 23.98 0.01
N CYS A 600 33.73 24.35 -1.01
CA CYS A 600 34.64 23.44 -1.72
C CYS A 600 36.11 23.75 -1.47
N LEU A 601 36.56 24.98 -1.68
CA LEU A 601 37.99 25.32 -1.68
C LEU A 601 38.60 25.33 -0.26
N ILE A 602 37.98 26.05 0.67
CA ILE A 602 38.44 26.14 2.06
C ILE A 602 38.41 24.76 2.74
N PRO A 603 37.32 23.95 2.63
CA PRO A 603 37.27 22.62 3.23
C PRO A 603 38.02 21.54 2.42
N LYS A 604 38.60 21.89 1.27
CA LYS A 604 39.31 20.98 0.35
C LYS A 604 38.47 19.77 -0.08
N GLN A 605 37.22 20.02 -0.49
CA GLN A 605 36.36 18.97 -1.04
C GLN A 605 36.99 18.40 -2.33
N ASN A 606 36.86 17.08 -2.55
CA ASN A 606 37.32 16.45 -3.79
C ASN A 606 36.37 16.79 -4.95
N VAL A 607 36.64 17.92 -5.62
CA VAL A 607 35.82 18.46 -6.69
C VAL A 607 36.69 19.05 -7.81
N LYS A 608 36.10 19.18 -9.01
CA LYS A 608 36.63 20.00 -10.11
C LYS A 608 35.56 20.99 -10.55
N LEU A 609 35.94 22.25 -10.78
CA LEU A 609 35.05 23.24 -11.39
C LEU A 609 35.40 23.44 -12.87
N VAL A 610 34.40 23.31 -13.74
CA VAL A 610 34.51 23.68 -15.15
C VAL A 610 33.42 24.69 -15.48
N VAL A 611 33.86 25.92 -15.78
CA VAL A 611 32.98 27.00 -16.23
C VAL A 611 33.00 27.02 -17.76
N ILE A 612 31.84 26.86 -18.40
CA ILE A 612 31.70 26.94 -19.86
C ILE A 612 31.16 28.31 -20.22
N LEU A 613 32.06 29.22 -20.58
CA LEU A 613 31.76 30.63 -20.84
C LEU A 613 31.47 30.88 -22.33
N PHE A 614 30.28 31.38 -22.64
CA PHE A 614 29.96 31.89 -23.97
C PHE A 614 30.38 33.35 -24.11
N ASN A 615 31.26 33.64 -25.07
CA ASN A 615 31.65 35.00 -25.40
C ASN A 615 30.64 35.57 -26.40
N SER A 616 29.90 36.61 -26.00
CA SER A 616 29.17 37.44 -26.96
C SER A 616 30.11 38.50 -27.51
N ASP A 617 30.05 38.76 -28.82
CA ASP A 617 30.95 39.69 -29.53
C ASP A 617 30.84 41.18 -29.08
N SER A 618 30.16 41.47 -27.96
CA SER A 618 29.76 42.82 -27.56
C SER A 618 29.91 43.16 -26.06
N SER A 619 30.71 42.46 -25.25
CA SER A 619 30.89 42.89 -23.84
C SER A 619 32.28 42.69 -23.24
N SER A 620 32.75 43.73 -22.53
CA SER A 620 33.95 43.77 -21.70
C SER A 620 33.94 42.80 -20.50
N ASP A 621 32.87 42.03 -20.32
CA ASP A 621 32.66 41.21 -19.12
C ASP A 621 33.32 39.83 -19.20
N SER A 622 33.63 39.28 -20.39
CA SER A 622 34.33 37.99 -20.50
C SER A 622 35.74 38.01 -19.92
N ASN A 623 36.42 39.17 -20.03
CA ASN A 623 37.71 39.40 -19.36
C ASN A 623 37.58 39.29 -17.84
N LYS A 624 36.54 39.89 -17.24
CA LYS A 624 36.32 39.88 -15.78
C LYS A 624 36.12 38.47 -15.21
N HIS A 625 35.37 37.61 -15.92
CA HIS A 625 35.16 36.22 -15.49
C HIS A 625 36.49 35.44 -15.46
N THR A 626 37.30 35.65 -16.50
CA THR A 626 38.62 35.00 -16.63
C THR A 626 39.61 35.52 -15.59
N GLU A 627 39.60 36.83 -15.32
CA GLU A 627 40.38 37.47 -14.26
C GLU A 627 40.02 36.92 -12.87
N LEU A 628 38.73 36.82 -12.54
CA LEU A 628 38.28 36.26 -11.28
C LEU A 628 38.69 34.80 -11.11
N MET A 629 38.54 33.98 -12.16
CA MET A 629 39.01 32.59 -12.12
C MET A 629 40.52 32.50 -11.91
N THR A 630 41.29 33.40 -12.54
CA THR A 630 42.75 33.48 -12.36
C THR A 630 43.11 33.88 -10.93
N GLU A 631 42.38 34.82 -10.32
CA GLU A 631 42.56 35.19 -8.91
C GLU A 631 42.36 33.98 -7.98
N TYR A 632 41.29 33.21 -8.17
CA TYR A 632 41.03 32.01 -7.39
C TYR A 632 42.06 30.90 -7.64
N GLN A 633 42.54 30.72 -8.87
CA GLN A 633 43.60 29.76 -9.19
C GLN A 633 44.92 30.16 -8.51
N ASN A 634 45.27 31.45 -8.47
CA ASN A 634 46.44 31.96 -7.77
C ASN A 634 46.32 31.81 -6.25
N LYS A 635 45.13 32.06 -5.69
CA LYS A 635 44.83 31.92 -4.26
C LYS A 635 44.79 30.46 -3.82
N TYR A 636 44.36 29.54 -4.69
CA TYR A 636 44.25 28.10 -4.43
C TYR A 636 44.95 27.27 -5.52
N PRO A 637 46.29 27.19 -5.55
CA PRO A 637 47.02 26.52 -6.64
C PRO A 637 46.77 25.01 -6.77
N GLN A 638 46.25 24.37 -5.72
CA GLN A 638 45.92 22.95 -5.69
C GLN A 638 44.47 22.66 -6.13
N ALA A 639 43.66 23.70 -6.35
CA ALA A 639 42.27 23.53 -6.75
C ALA A 639 42.17 23.24 -8.26
N ASP A 640 41.42 22.19 -8.61
CA ASP A 640 41.19 21.82 -10.01
C ASP A 640 40.03 22.65 -10.58
N MET A 641 40.36 23.73 -11.26
CA MET A 641 39.40 24.67 -11.84
C MET A 641 39.81 25.05 -13.25
N ASN A 642 38.87 25.00 -14.21
CA ASN A 642 39.12 25.35 -15.60
C ASN A 642 37.97 26.20 -16.18
N ILE A 643 38.31 26.99 -17.20
CA ILE A 643 37.34 27.73 -18.01
C ILE A 643 37.44 27.27 -19.47
N ILE A 644 36.30 27.00 -20.09
CA ILE A 644 36.18 26.66 -21.50
C ILE A 644 35.42 27.78 -22.17
N THR A 645 36.03 28.43 -23.16
CA THR A 645 35.39 29.48 -23.94
C THR A 645 34.72 28.89 -25.18
N LEU A 646 33.46 29.27 -25.41
CA LEU A 646 32.69 28.93 -26.61
C LEU A 646 32.25 30.21 -27.32
N THR A 647 32.26 30.17 -28.65
CA THR A 647 31.83 31.27 -29.53
C THR A 647 30.44 30.99 -30.09
N GLY A 648 29.60 32.02 -30.22
CA GLY A 648 28.27 31.93 -30.82
C GLY A 648 27.14 32.22 -29.83
N GLN A 649 25.90 31.91 -30.22
CA GLN A 649 24.74 32.09 -29.34
C GLN A 649 24.74 31.06 -28.21
N PHE A 650 24.34 31.50 -27.02
CA PHE A 650 24.26 30.64 -25.84
C PHE A 650 23.29 29.46 -26.06
N SER A 651 23.76 28.25 -25.79
CA SER A 651 22.94 27.04 -25.69
C SER A 651 23.38 26.25 -24.47
N ARG A 652 22.46 26.06 -23.51
CA ARG A 652 22.75 25.33 -22.25
C ARG A 652 23.09 23.87 -22.54
N GLY A 653 22.31 23.19 -23.38
CA GLY A 653 22.53 21.80 -23.76
C GLY A 653 23.88 21.59 -24.46
N LEU A 654 24.22 22.44 -25.43
CA LEU A 654 25.51 22.40 -26.13
C LEU A 654 26.68 22.64 -25.17
N SER A 655 26.54 23.58 -24.23
CA SER A 655 27.55 23.88 -23.21
C SER A 655 27.90 22.64 -22.38
N LEU A 656 26.87 21.97 -21.87
CA LEU A 656 27.00 20.81 -20.99
C LEU A 656 27.51 19.59 -21.76
N ASP A 657 27.09 19.41 -23.01
CA ASP A 657 27.61 18.35 -23.88
C ASP A 657 29.12 18.51 -24.11
N LYS A 658 29.54 19.70 -24.58
CA LYS A 658 30.96 20.03 -24.82
C LYS A 658 31.81 19.95 -23.56
N GLY A 659 31.30 20.45 -22.43
CA GLY A 659 31.99 20.36 -21.15
C GLY A 659 32.15 18.91 -20.67
N SER A 660 31.11 18.08 -20.84
CA SER A 660 31.14 16.68 -20.42
C SER A 660 32.08 15.81 -21.27
N ALA A 661 32.32 16.20 -22.53
CA ALA A 661 33.16 15.45 -23.47
C ALA A 661 34.65 15.43 -23.09
N GLN A 662 35.09 16.27 -22.15
CA GLN A 662 36.49 16.32 -21.69
C GLN A 662 36.85 15.23 -20.68
N PHE A 663 35.88 14.42 -20.26
CA PHE A 663 36.02 13.49 -19.16
C PHE A 663 35.84 12.03 -19.59
N GLY A 664 36.48 11.13 -18.83
CA GLY A 664 36.35 9.69 -19.00
C GLY A 664 35.00 9.13 -18.53
N ASN A 665 34.71 7.89 -18.90
CA ASN A 665 33.40 7.25 -18.66
C ASN A 665 33.05 7.07 -17.18
N ASP A 666 34.03 6.95 -16.30
CA ASP A 666 33.91 6.77 -14.84
C ASP A 666 33.71 8.09 -14.08
N THR A 667 33.61 9.22 -14.79
CA THR A 667 33.52 10.54 -14.16
C THR A 667 32.11 10.86 -13.68
N LEU A 668 31.99 11.28 -12.41
CA LEU A 668 30.75 11.82 -11.83
C LEU A 668 30.61 13.31 -12.18
N LEU A 669 29.62 13.63 -13.00
CA LEU A 669 29.30 14.97 -13.47
C LEU A 669 28.15 15.56 -12.64
N LEU A 670 28.29 16.83 -12.26
CA LEU A 670 27.23 17.66 -11.71
C LEU A 670 26.93 18.80 -12.68
N PHE A 671 25.76 18.74 -13.30
CA PHE A 671 25.23 19.85 -14.08
C PHE A 671 24.51 20.80 -13.14
N CYS A 672 24.86 22.08 -13.16
CA CYS A 672 24.24 23.08 -12.30
C CYS A 672 24.31 24.48 -12.90
N ASP A 673 23.43 25.35 -12.44
CA ASP A 673 23.37 26.75 -12.85
C ASP A 673 24.20 27.63 -11.89
N VAL A 674 24.62 28.81 -12.36
CA VAL A 674 25.46 29.76 -11.60
C VAL A 674 24.69 30.45 -10.45
N ASP A 675 23.37 30.41 -10.45
CA ASP A 675 22.49 31.06 -9.47
C ASP A 675 22.15 30.17 -8.26
N LEU A 676 22.82 29.02 -8.11
CA LEU A 676 22.67 28.15 -6.96
C LEU A 676 23.55 28.58 -5.77
N LEU A 677 23.01 28.42 -4.57
CA LEU A 677 23.78 28.27 -3.34
C LEU A 677 23.68 26.81 -2.88
N PHE A 678 24.81 26.23 -2.50
CA PHE A 678 24.88 24.84 -2.05
C PHE A 678 25.78 24.63 -0.84
N THR A 679 25.60 23.47 -0.19
CA THR A 679 26.31 23.04 1.04
C THR A 679 27.12 21.77 0.80
N SER A 680 28.00 21.42 1.74
CA SER A 680 28.78 20.18 1.68
C SER A 680 27.91 18.92 1.66
N ASP A 681 26.77 18.97 2.36
CA ASP A 681 25.84 17.83 2.45
C ASP A 681 25.22 17.49 1.09
N PHE A 682 24.98 18.49 0.26
CA PHE A 682 24.52 18.28 -1.11
C PHE A 682 25.56 17.50 -1.93
N LEU A 683 26.85 17.79 -1.77
CA LEU A 683 27.92 17.08 -2.47
C LEU A 683 27.96 15.61 -2.06
N GLN A 684 27.78 15.32 -0.78
CA GLN A 684 27.68 13.94 -0.30
C GLN A 684 26.44 13.23 -0.84
N ARG A 685 25.29 13.91 -0.89
CA ARG A 685 24.07 13.34 -1.51
C ARG A 685 24.25 13.10 -3.01
N CYS A 686 24.97 13.96 -3.73
CA CYS A 686 25.33 13.75 -5.13
C CYS A 686 26.18 12.46 -5.32
N ARG A 687 27.14 12.21 -4.43
CA ARG A 687 27.96 10.99 -4.46
C ARG A 687 27.16 9.74 -4.10
N HIS A 688 26.37 9.80 -3.04
CA HIS A 688 25.64 8.64 -2.51
C HIS A 688 24.45 8.24 -3.38
N ASN A 689 23.80 9.20 -4.03
CA ASN A 689 22.55 8.95 -4.76
C ASN A 689 22.76 8.75 -6.27
N THR A 690 23.99 8.81 -6.78
CA THR A 690 24.31 8.50 -8.19
C THR A 690 25.11 7.20 -8.26
N ILE A 691 24.54 6.19 -8.93
CA ILE A 691 25.12 4.83 -9.03
C ILE A 691 25.31 4.51 -10.51
N GLN A 692 26.57 4.37 -10.93
CA GLN A 692 26.93 4.13 -12.32
C GLN A 692 26.19 2.91 -12.89
N GLY A 693 25.58 3.06 -14.06
CA GLY A 693 24.81 2.02 -14.75
C GLY A 693 23.48 1.63 -14.11
N LYS A 694 23.08 2.26 -12.99
CA LYS A 694 21.86 1.92 -12.25
C LYS A 694 20.97 3.11 -11.93
N GLN A 695 21.53 4.23 -11.46
CA GLN A 695 20.77 5.33 -10.87
C GLN A 695 21.38 6.71 -11.15
N VAL A 696 20.53 7.65 -11.57
CA VAL A 696 20.87 9.07 -11.78
C VAL A 696 20.16 9.92 -10.72
N TYR A 697 20.87 10.86 -10.09
CA TYR A 697 20.29 11.73 -9.06
C TYR A 697 19.85 13.08 -9.64
N TYR A 698 18.58 13.39 -9.42
CA TYR A 698 17.93 14.63 -9.81
C TYR A 698 17.40 15.36 -8.55
N PRO A 699 18.18 16.25 -7.92
CA PRO A 699 17.74 16.97 -6.73
C PRO A 699 16.56 17.91 -7.03
N ILE A 700 15.56 17.90 -6.15
CA ILE A 700 14.46 18.88 -6.15
C ILE A 700 14.91 20.08 -5.32
N VAL A 701 15.29 21.16 -6.01
CA VAL A 701 15.86 22.36 -5.39
C VAL A 701 14.79 23.33 -4.88
N PHE A 702 15.11 24.08 -3.83
CA PHE A 702 14.22 25.17 -3.36
C PHE A 702 14.46 26.43 -4.18
N SER A 703 13.44 26.92 -4.87
CA SER A 703 13.47 28.17 -5.65
C SER A 703 12.86 29.32 -4.86
N GLN A 704 13.62 30.40 -4.69
CA GLN A 704 13.14 31.60 -4.00
C GLN A 704 12.16 32.39 -4.88
N TYR A 705 11.22 33.08 -4.23
CA TYR A 705 10.35 34.07 -4.87
C TYR A 705 11.06 35.43 -5.01
N ASP A 706 10.47 36.34 -5.78
CA ASP A 706 10.91 37.73 -5.87
C ASP A 706 10.98 38.35 -4.46
N PRO A 707 12.16 38.78 -3.99
CA PRO A 707 12.31 39.32 -2.64
C PRO A 707 11.43 40.55 -2.40
N LYS A 708 11.09 41.32 -3.44
CA LYS A 708 10.19 42.47 -3.31
C LYS A 708 8.78 42.05 -2.88
N ILE A 709 8.32 40.89 -3.34
CA ILE A 709 7.02 40.31 -3.00
C ILE A 709 7.12 39.49 -1.72
N ALA A 710 8.15 38.65 -1.61
CA ALA A 710 8.34 37.73 -0.48
C ALA A 710 8.45 38.46 0.87
N TYR A 711 9.11 39.63 0.87
CA TYR A 711 9.39 40.41 2.08
C TYR A 711 8.59 41.71 2.18
N SER A 712 7.62 41.94 1.29
CA SER A 712 6.78 43.15 1.27
C SER A 712 7.60 44.45 1.29
N GLY A 713 8.73 44.48 0.57
CA GLY A 713 9.66 45.61 0.53
C GLY A 713 10.67 45.70 1.68
N ASN A 714 10.59 44.84 2.70
CA ASN A 714 11.62 44.74 3.74
C ASN A 714 12.90 44.06 3.20
N PRO A 715 14.08 44.34 3.78
CA PRO A 715 15.30 43.65 3.39
C PRO A 715 15.16 42.13 3.64
N PRO A 716 15.60 41.29 2.68
CA PRO A 716 15.56 39.84 2.84
C PRO A 716 16.44 39.39 4.02
N SER A 717 16.08 38.26 4.64
CA SER A 717 16.95 37.62 5.63
C SER A 717 18.32 37.31 5.00
N PRO A 718 19.44 37.47 5.74
CA PRO A 718 20.76 37.04 5.25
C PRO A 718 20.84 35.52 5.07
N ASN A 719 19.96 34.75 5.72
CA ASN A 719 19.91 33.30 5.57
C ASN A 719 19.05 32.89 4.37
N ASN A 720 19.68 32.33 3.34
CA ASN A 720 19.00 31.85 2.14
C ASN A 720 18.33 30.48 2.30
N PHE A 721 18.64 29.73 3.37
CA PHE A 721 18.13 28.38 3.65
C PHE A 721 16.85 28.40 4.52
N VAL A 722 15.98 29.38 4.30
CA VAL A 722 14.69 29.53 5.00
C VAL A 722 13.57 29.00 4.11
N PHE A 723 13.12 27.77 4.40
CA PHE A 723 12.14 27.04 3.60
C PHE A 723 10.71 27.27 4.11
N THR A 724 10.01 28.25 3.53
CA THR A 724 8.61 28.52 3.86
C THR A 724 7.78 28.73 2.60
N LYS A 725 6.47 28.55 2.69
CA LYS A 725 5.53 28.87 1.60
C LYS A 725 5.55 30.35 1.18
N LYS A 726 6.16 31.25 1.97
CA LYS A 726 6.26 32.69 1.67
C LYS A 726 7.57 33.08 0.99
N THR A 727 8.63 32.29 1.21
CA THR A 727 9.99 32.58 0.73
C THR A 727 10.32 31.89 -0.58
N GLY A 728 9.60 30.82 -0.93
CA GLY A 728 9.83 30.08 -2.16
C GLY A 728 9.02 28.79 -2.24
N PHE A 729 9.47 27.89 -3.11
CA PHE A 729 8.85 26.59 -3.32
C PHE A 729 9.86 25.52 -3.76
N TRP A 730 9.56 24.25 -3.50
CA TRP A 730 10.30 23.12 -4.05
C TRP A 730 9.97 22.93 -5.53
N ARG A 731 10.98 22.97 -6.41
CA ARG A 731 10.79 22.93 -7.86
C ARG A 731 10.67 21.49 -8.37
N ASP A 732 9.53 20.87 -8.16
CA ASP A 732 9.28 19.47 -8.55
C ASP A 732 9.39 19.22 -10.07
N TYR A 733 9.23 20.26 -10.89
CA TYR A 733 9.26 20.23 -12.35
C TYR A 733 10.62 20.61 -12.97
N GLY A 734 11.65 20.88 -12.17
CA GLY A 734 12.99 21.23 -12.66
C GLY A 734 13.89 20.00 -12.81
N PHE A 735 14.64 19.91 -13.92
CA PHE A 735 15.57 18.80 -14.20
C PHE A 735 16.99 19.29 -14.50
N GLY A 736 17.21 20.60 -14.57
CA GLY A 736 18.49 21.19 -14.95
C GLY A 736 19.66 20.89 -14.02
N ILE A 737 19.40 20.61 -12.73
CA ILE A 737 20.42 20.22 -11.76
C ILE A 737 20.42 18.69 -11.66
N THR A 738 21.53 18.04 -11.99
CA THR A 738 21.62 16.58 -12.08
C THR A 738 23.02 16.08 -11.79
N CYS A 739 23.13 14.97 -11.04
CA CYS A 739 24.36 14.20 -10.86
C CYS A 739 24.29 12.89 -11.65
N ILE A 740 25.17 12.73 -12.64
CA ILE A 740 25.17 11.61 -13.60
C ILE A 740 26.60 11.16 -13.91
N TYR A 741 26.83 9.86 -14.09
CA TYR A 741 28.12 9.37 -14.62
C TYR A 741 28.21 9.61 -16.12
N LYS A 742 29.42 9.95 -16.61
CA LYS A 742 29.64 10.17 -18.04
C LYS A 742 29.27 8.94 -18.89
N SER A 743 29.54 7.72 -18.42
CA SER A 743 29.09 6.49 -19.08
C SER A 743 27.58 6.45 -19.27
N ASP A 744 26.82 6.82 -18.24
CA ASP A 744 25.36 6.77 -18.26
C ASP A 744 24.80 7.83 -19.19
N LEU A 745 25.39 9.04 -19.18
CA LEU A 745 25.06 10.11 -20.12
C LEU A 745 25.28 9.68 -21.58
N LEU A 746 26.37 8.98 -21.88
CA LEU A 746 26.65 8.48 -23.23
C LEU A 746 25.68 7.36 -23.62
N ASN A 747 25.40 6.42 -22.71
CA ASN A 747 24.51 5.29 -22.96
C ASN A 747 23.07 5.72 -23.29
N ILE A 748 22.60 6.82 -22.70
CA ILE A 748 21.27 7.37 -22.99
C ILE A 748 21.24 8.31 -24.21
N GLY A 749 22.37 8.50 -24.90
CA GLY A 749 22.49 9.30 -26.12
C GLY A 749 22.81 10.79 -25.91
N GLY A 750 23.18 11.21 -24.69
CA GLY A 750 23.62 12.58 -24.41
C GLY A 750 22.55 13.66 -24.60
N PHE A 751 23.00 14.92 -24.67
CA PHE A 751 22.12 16.07 -24.91
C PHE A 751 21.74 16.17 -26.39
N ASP A 752 20.49 16.55 -26.67
CA ASP A 752 20.10 16.98 -28.01
C ASP A 752 20.62 18.41 -28.26
N THR A 753 21.74 18.51 -28.99
CA THR A 753 22.37 19.79 -29.32
C THR A 753 21.60 20.61 -30.36
N SER A 754 20.51 20.09 -30.93
CA SER A 754 19.62 20.88 -31.78
C SER A 754 18.79 21.88 -30.97
N ILE A 755 18.63 21.64 -29.67
CA ILE A 755 17.97 22.57 -28.73
C ILE A 755 18.88 23.78 -28.49
N GLN A 756 18.49 24.92 -29.05
CA GLN A 756 19.19 26.20 -28.87
C GLN A 756 18.61 26.98 -27.68
N GLY A 757 19.42 27.86 -27.08
CA GLY A 757 19.00 28.71 -25.98
C GLY A 757 18.87 27.99 -24.64
N TRP A 758 17.80 28.33 -23.91
CA TRP A 758 17.49 27.79 -22.58
C TRP A 758 16.14 27.07 -22.58
N GLY A 759 16.08 25.91 -21.93
CA GLY A 759 14.87 25.15 -21.68
C GLY A 759 14.65 24.02 -22.69
N LEU A 760 13.95 22.98 -22.23
CA LEU A 760 13.72 21.67 -22.87
C LEU A 760 14.88 20.69 -22.84
N GLU A 761 16.13 21.13 -22.77
CA GLU A 761 17.28 20.22 -22.79
C GLU A 761 17.34 19.32 -21.55
N ASP A 762 16.91 19.86 -20.40
CA ASP A 762 16.86 19.14 -19.14
C ASP A 762 15.70 18.13 -19.10
N VAL A 763 14.55 18.50 -19.64
CA VAL A 763 13.39 17.63 -19.82
C VAL A 763 13.70 16.49 -20.80
N ASP A 764 14.36 16.80 -21.93
CA ASP A 764 14.80 15.80 -22.90
C ASP A 764 15.75 14.77 -22.26
N LEU A 765 16.78 15.25 -21.56
CA LEU A 765 17.72 14.38 -20.86
C LEU A 765 17.01 13.50 -19.82
N PHE A 766 16.12 14.08 -19.01
CA PHE A 766 15.35 13.32 -18.02
C PHE A 766 14.49 12.23 -18.67
N MET A 767 13.81 12.54 -19.78
CA MET A 767 13.01 11.55 -20.52
C MET A 767 13.88 10.42 -21.09
N LYS A 768 15.08 10.73 -21.59
CA LYS A 768 16.05 9.72 -22.03
C LYS A 768 16.48 8.79 -20.89
N VAL A 769 16.72 9.33 -19.69
CA VAL A 769 17.01 8.51 -18.49
C VAL A 769 15.85 7.55 -18.19
N ILE A 770 14.61 8.05 -18.12
CA ILE A 770 13.43 7.23 -17.83
C ILE A 770 13.26 6.10 -18.85
N ASN A 771 13.50 6.39 -20.14
CA ASN A 771 13.34 5.41 -21.21
C ASN A 771 14.49 4.39 -21.30
N SER A 772 15.65 4.66 -20.69
CA SER A 772 16.83 3.79 -20.72
C SER A 772 16.77 2.61 -19.74
N GLY A 773 15.83 2.62 -18.80
CA GLY A 773 15.76 1.66 -17.69
C GLY A 773 16.61 2.03 -16.48
N LEU A 774 17.40 3.12 -16.53
CA LEU A 774 18.05 3.72 -15.36
C LEU A 774 17.01 4.26 -14.37
N LYS A 775 17.27 4.11 -13.08
CA LYS A 775 16.44 4.69 -12.03
C LYS A 775 16.72 6.18 -11.90
N ALA A 776 15.74 7.03 -12.19
CA ALA A 776 15.81 8.46 -11.87
C ALA A 776 15.40 8.69 -10.41
N PHE A 777 16.37 8.90 -9.52
CA PHE A 777 16.11 9.19 -8.12
C PHE A 777 15.93 10.69 -7.89
N ARG A 778 14.82 11.08 -7.27
CA ARG A 778 14.46 12.48 -6.96
C ARG A 778 14.11 12.63 -5.49
N SER A 779 14.67 13.65 -4.84
CA SER A 779 14.36 14.01 -3.45
C SER A 779 14.51 15.51 -3.24
N GLN A 780 13.74 16.08 -2.29
CA GLN A 780 13.92 17.46 -1.84
C GLN A 780 15.32 17.64 -1.25
N GLU A 781 16.06 18.57 -1.81
CA GLU A 781 17.47 18.80 -1.48
C GLU A 781 17.62 20.07 -0.65
N THR A 782 17.62 19.93 0.67
CA THR A 782 17.75 21.06 1.62
C THR A 782 19.12 21.72 1.59
N GLY A 783 20.10 21.08 0.97
CA GLY A 783 21.44 21.62 0.80
C GLY A 783 21.60 22.51 -0.43
N VAL A 784 20.56 22.77 -1.23
CA VAL A 784 20.62 23.58 -2.46
C VAL A 784 19.45 24.55 -2.56
N VAL A 785 19.76 25.82 -2.84
CA VAL A 785 18.80 26.89 -3.07
C VAL A 785 19.09 27.56 -4.41
N HIS A 786 18.09 27.67 -5.26
CA HIS A 786 18.13 28.51 -6.46
C HIS A 786 17.70 29.93 -6.08
N ILE A 787 18.65 30.85 -6.12
CA ILE A 787 18.43 32.25 -5.75
C ILE A 787 17.56 32.92 -6.80
N PHE A 788 16.64 33.77 -6.35
CA PHE A 788 15.79 34.50 -7.27
C PHE A 788 16.64 35.41 -8.16
N HIS A 789 16.36 35.39 -9.45
CA HIS A 789 16.82 36.38 -10.41
C HIS A 789 15.67 36.68 -11.40
N PRO A 790 15.64 37.89 -12.00
CA PRO A 790 14.66 38.19 -13.04
C PRO A 790 14.79 37.22 -14.22
N VAL A 791 13.65 36.67 -14.66
CA VAL A 791 13.58 35.78 -15.82
C VAL A 791 13.21 36.61 -17.06
N HIS A 792 14.10 36.62 -18.04
CA HIS A 792 13.89 37.22 -19.36
C HIS A 792 13.57 36.10 -20.37
N CYS A 793 12.38 36.16 -20.96
CA CYS A 793 11.94 35.19 -21.97
C CYS A 793 12.11 35.81 -23.35
N ASP A 794 13.07 35.31 -24.11
CA ASP A 794 13.30 35.75 -25.49
C ASP A 794 12.10 35.33 -26.37
N PRO A 795 11.40 36.29 -27.02
CA PRO A 795 10.29 36.00 -27.92
C PRO A 795 10.66 35.11 -29.11
N ASN A 796 11.94 34.99 -29.46
CA ASN A 796 12.43 34.17 -30.57
C ASN A 796 12.59 32.69 -30.21
N LEU A 797 12.39 32.31 -28.94
CA LEU A 797 12.39 30.91 -28.53
C LEU A 797 11.26 30.13 -29.22
N ASN A 798 11.46 28.82 -29.41
CA ASN A 798 10.38 27.95 -29.86
C ASN A 798 9.13 28.13 -28.96
N PRO A 799 7.90 28.15 -29.50
CA PRO A 799 6.67 28.32 -28.73
C PRO A 799 6.59 27.48 -27.44
N LYS A 800 7.11 26.25 -27.45
CA LYS A 800 7.16 25.39 -26.27
C LYS A 800 8.15 25.90 -25.22
N GLN A 801 9.37 26.29 -25.62
CA GLN A 801 10.38 26.89 -24.74
C GLN A 801 9.90 28.23 -24.18
N TYR A 802 9.30 29.08 -25.02
CA TYR A 802 8.77 30.37 -24.61
C TYR A 802 7.67 30.22 -23.55
N LYS A 803 6.72 29.28 -23.76
CA LYS A 803 5.68 28.97 -22.77
C LYS A 803 6.27 28.44 -21.45
N MET A 804 7.29 27.59 -21.50
CA MET A 804 7.98 27.10 -20.30
C MET A 804 8.71 28.21 -19.56
N CYS A 805 9.33 29.14 -20.28
CA CYS A 805 9.97 30.31 -19.70
C CYS A 805 8.94 31.21 -18.99
N LEU A 806 7.81 31.51 -19.66
CA LEU A 806 6.72 32.29 -19.04
C LEU A 806 6.16 31.59 -17.80
N GLY A 807 6.01 30.27 -17.82
CA GLY A 807 5.60 29.50 -16.64
C GLY A 807 6.59 29.60 -15.48
N SER A 808 7.89 29.47 -15.77
CA SER A 808 8.96 29.62 -14.77
C SER A 808 9.07 31.04 -14.22
N LYS A 809 8.80 32.05 -15.05
CA LYS A 809 8.72 33.44 -14.64
C LYS A 809 7.51 33.68 -13.74
N ALA A 810 6.34 33.17 -14.12
CA ALA A 810 5.12 33.32 -13.34
C ALA A 810 5.23 32.65 -11.96
N SER A 811 5.85 31.48 -11.88
CA SER A 811 6.00 30.73 -10.64
C SER A 811 6.98 31.35 -9.64
N THR A 812 7.84 32.28 -10.05
CA THR A 812 8.85 32.89 -9.17
C THR A 812 8.43 34.23 -8.58
N PHE A 813 7.26 34.77 -8.91
CA PHE A 813 6.83 36.07 -8.34
C PHE A 813 6.51 36.00 -6.84
N GLY A 814 5.76 34.98 -6.41
CA GLY A 814 5.30 34.88 -5.03
C GLY A 814 4.36 33.72 -4.86
N SER A 815 4.02 33.40 -3.62
CA SER A 815 2.98 32.41 -3.35
C SER A 815 1.63 32.90 -3.87
N THR A 816 0.76 31.96 -4.23
CA THR A 816 -0.63 32.29 -4.63
C THR A 816 -1.34 33.16 -3.59
N ALA A 817 -1.07 32.93 -2.30
CA ALA A 817 -1.61 33.75 -1.22
C ALA A 817 -1.12 35.19 -1.28
N GLN A 818 0.21 35.41 -1.39
CA GLN A 818 0.79 36.76 -1.48
C GLN A 818 0.28 37.50 -2.72
N LEU A 819 0.19 36.82 -3.87
CA LEU A 819 -0.31 37.42 -5.10
C LEU A 819 -1.80 37.76 -5.01
N ALA A 820 -2.61 36.91 -4.37
CA ALA A 820 -4.01 37.19 -4.12
C ALA A 820 -4.21 38.38 -3.17
N GLU A 821 -3.40 38.48 -2.10
CA GLU A 821 -3.41 39.62 -1.17
C GLU A 821 -3.09 40.92 -1.91
N ILE A 822 -2.00 40.97 -2.69
CA ILE A 822 -1.63 42.14 -3.49
C ILE A 822 -2.73 42.51 -4.49
N TRP A 823 -3.38 41.51 -5.11
CA TRP A 823 -4.47 41.75 -6.04
C TRP A 823 -5.69 42.36 -5.33
N LEU A 824 -6.08 41.82 -4.17
CA LEU A 824 -7.20 42.31 -3.37
C LEU A 824 -6.95 43.73 -2.86
N GLU A 825 -5.75 44.02 -2.35
CA GLU A 825 -5.37 45.36 -1.90
C GLU A 825 -5.50 46.39 -3.03
N LYS A 826 -5.01 46.05 -4.23
CA LYS A 826 -5.05 46.96 -5.38
C LYS A 826 -6.45 47.19 -5.96
N HIS A 827 -7.33 46.20 -5.92
CA HIS A 827 -8.62 46.26 -6.61
C HIS A 827 -9.82 46.53 -5.70
N LEU A 828 -9.72 46.20 -4.41
CA LEU A 828 -10.81 46.36 -3.45
C LEU A 828 -10.52 47.41 -2.39
N GLY A 829 -9.29 47.95 -2.30
CA GLY A 829 -8.91 48.94 -1.29
C GLY A 829 -8.95 48.43 0.15
N VAL A 830 -9.20 47.14 0.35
CA VAL A 830 -9.21 46.49 1.65
C VAL A 830 -7.79 46.03 1.93
N GLY A 831 -7.00 46.87 2.61
CA GLY A 831 -5.84 46.40 3.35
C GLY A 831 -6.32 45.37 4.36
N TYR A 832 -5.84 44.13 4.27
CA TYR A 832 -6.28 43.04 5.14
C TYR A 832 -5.74 43.29 6.55
N ASN A 833 -6.43 44.10 7.34
CA ASN A 833 -6.06 44.36 8.72
C ASN A 833 -6.02 43.03 9.47
N ARG A 834 -4.81 42.68 9.94
CA ARG A 834 -4.60 41.62 10.92
C ARG A 834 -5.53 41.86 12.11
N THR A 835 -6.15 40.78 12.58
CA THR A 835 -6.89 40.65 13.85
C THR A 835 -8.12 41.54 14.03
N HIS A 836 -9.29 41.02 13.62
CA HIS A 836 -10.52 41.11 14.41
C HIS A 836 -11.49 40.00 13.97
N SER A 837 -11.35 38.83 14.61
CA SER A 837 -12.45 37.87 14.87
C SER A 837 -11.97 36.87 15.91
#